data_AF-A0AA89BPI8-F1
#
_entry.id   AF-A0AA89BPI8-F1
#
_cell.length_a   1.000
_cell.length_b   1.000
_cell.length_c   1.000
_cell.angle_alpha   90.00
_cell.angle_beta   90.00
_cell.angle_gamma   90.00
#
_symmetry.space_group_name_H-M   'P 1'
#
loop_
_entity.id
_entity.type
_entity.pdbx_description
1 polymer ?
#
loop_
_entity_poly.entity_id
_entity_poly.type
_entity_poly.pdbx_seq_one_letter_code
_entity_poly.pdbx_strand_id
1 'polypeptide(L)'
;MSAAPLAIEIICTCFLAAFLLHRYGDLRKQHILTTIATFVAWYFSFLIVFVLPLDVSSTFYRQCMENHQPMVFTTPHPPLSTTNATSNLTSTTEKNISAETHPLNIPPAERHPLKLPPGALGLSIMCVKPVSHVPDNVLPALWHVVYWTSQILTWIILPMMQSYSTAGEFNVGGKIKRALIDNAIYYGTFLAIFGVCLIYVVARPDIDVDADKLKIICITASNTWGLFLLVLLLGYGLVEVPRTVWNGSKRGYNLAKTQFKIAKMSTEKTEAEENLEDVLDEIKKVSEKIRYNHPSRKHLDTILQKCPEAVRKSVKREVDDYEDYNKAPDIPSESQLVKLHKRVINATQSHHRTQAQWNALLEKAYLLEDVDNNIGSTDRTFKRTLSAPPPAFIRSVYNTNVEWYWKCLIKPWLMKGFAVVLIVFSFMVVWSECLFFIKEPVLSLFAVFINLAKQNDNYVYIEFASIITIAYLCFCAYYSIFQIRIMNWYYIAPHHQTDEYSLVFTGMMLCRLTPPMCLNFLGLIHLDSHITQEEKLEETSYTKIMGHMDVIAIVSDGFNIYFPIAIVVLCVCTYFSLGSRFLHCIGFQQFIGDDEMAQELVDEGRQIVKREKRRLERKLDSEERRREWTERFGSDTGSSDRVIGPRGRGSDNSRDYTGGRGRYTVPRSPDESDTTELLKEAEPIDYTGETTDPLDDYSRIDSDQRSYQSSVPHSSRFGSTSTPRSFSKPPKGIFDDV
;
A
#
# COMPACT_ATOMS: atom_id res chain seq x y z
N MET A 1 -22.30 -6.26 -30.37
CA MET A 1 -21.49 -5.34 -29.56
C MET A 1 -21.98 -5.50 -28.12
N SER A 2 -21.16 -5.59 -27.08
CA SER A 2 -19.97 -4.77 -26.89
C SER A 2 -18.98 -5.42 -25.92
N ALA A 3 -17.81 -5.87 -26.40
CA ALA A 3 -16.65 -6.06 -25.52
C ALA A 3 -16.04 -4.71 -25.09
N ALA A 4 -16.62 -3.58 -25.51
CA ALA A 4 -16.09 -2.25 -25.25
C ALA A 4 -16.15 -1.84 -23.77
N PRO A 5 -17.20 -2.14 -22.97
CA PRO A 5 -17.20 -1.84 -21.53
C PRO A 5 -16.03 -2.54 -20.83
N LEU A 6 -15.88 -3.85 -21.04
CA LEU A 6 -14.75 -4.61 -20.51
C LEU A 6 -13.39 -4.06 -20.99
N ALA A 7 -13.27 -3.72 -22.28
CA ALA A 7 -12.03 -3.14 -22.81
C ALA A 7 -11.72 -1.77 -22.18
N ILE A 8 -12.74 -0.92 -22.00
CA ILE A 8 -12.62 0.38 -21.32
C ILE A 8 -12.20 0.16 -19.87
N GLU A 9 -12.81 -0.78 -19.14
CA GLU A 9 -12.47 -1.10 -17.75
C GLU A 9 -11.03 -1.61 -17.61
N ILE A 10 -10.60 -2.52 -18.48
CA ILE A 10 -9.20 -3.01 -18.54
C ILE A 10 -8.24 -1.84 -18.79
N ILE A 11 -8.56 -0.95 -19.74
CA ILE A 11 -7.70 0.19 -20.07
C ILE A 11 -7.67 1.20 -18.91
N CYS A 12 -8.82 1.54 -18.34
CA CYS A 12 -8.95 2.47 -17.22
C CYS A 12 -8.24 1.95 -15.96
N THR A 13 -8.35 0.66 -15.65
CA THR A 13 -7.65 0.04 -14.51
C THR A 13 -6.14 0.00 -14.74
N CYS A 14 -5.69 -0.23 -15.98
CA CYS A 14 -4.27 -0.13 -16.36
C CYS A 14 -3.73 1.28 -16.14
N PHE A 15 -4.43 2.31 -16.62
CA PHE A 15 -4.04 3.71 -16.38
C PHE A 15 -4.09 4.09 -14.91
N LEU A 16 -5.08 3.61 -14.15
CA LEU A 16 -5.17 3.82 -12.71
C LEU A 16 -3.96 3.23 -11.98
N ALA A 17 -3.61 1.97 -12.27
CA ALA A 17 -2.44 1.31 -11.69
C ALA A 17 -1.14 2.04 -12.03
N ALA A 18 -0.97 2.46 -13.30
CA ALA A 18 0.20 3.21 -13.74
C ALA A 18 0.29 4.59 -13.06
N PHE A 19 -0.84 5.31 -12.95
CA PHE A 19 -0.91 6.60 -12.27
C PHE A 19 -0.58 6.49 -10.79
N LEU A 20 -1.15 5.51 -10.08
CA LEU A 20 -0.86 5.29 -8.67
C LEU A 20 0.61 4.91 -8.47
N LEU A 21 1.15 4.05 -9.33
CA LEU A 21 2.55 3.64 -9.26
C LEU A 21 3.49 4.82 -9.47
N HIS A 22 3.21 5.67 -10.46
CA HIS A 22 3.95 6.91 -10.65
C HIS A 22 3.79 7.85 -9.45
N ARG A 23 2.60 7.99 -8.87
CA ARG A 23 2.37 8.90 -7.74
C ARG A 23 3.16 8.50 -6.48
N TYR A 24 3.32 7.21 -6.24
CA TYR A 24 3.91 6.69 -5.01
C TYR A 24 5.37 6.25 -5.17
N GLY A 25 5.72 5.60 -6.28
CA GLY A 25 7.08 5.12 -6.57
C GLY A 25 7.89 6.08 -7.45
N ASP A 26 9.22 6.02 -7.33
CA ASP A 26 10.14 6.74 -8.21
C ASP A 26 10.62 5.83 -9.35
N LEU A 27 9.95 5.88 -10.49
CA LEU A 27 10.24 5.05 -11.66
C LEU A 27 11.69 5.20 -12.20
N ARG A 28 12.40 6.27 -11.84
CA ARG A 28 13.78 6.51 -12.31
C ARG A 28 14.84 5.95 -11.36
N LYS A 29 14.55 5.92 -10.06
CA LYS A 29 15.47 5.38 -9.05
C LYS A 29 15.23 3.89 -8.80
N GLN A 30 14.02 3.41 -9.10
CA GLN A 30 13.62 2.05 -8.81
C GLN A 30 14.04 1.05 -9.90
N HIS A 31 14.35 -0.17 -9.48
CA HIS A 31 14.65 -1.25 -10.41
C HIS A 31 13.44 -1.60 -11.27
N ILE A 32 13.70 -1.82 -12.57
CA ILE A 32 12.65 -2.06 -13.57
C ILE A 32 11.81 -3.29 -13.23
N LEU A 33 12.44 -4.37 -12.75
CA LEU A 33 11.72 -5.58 -12.34
C LEU A 33 10.73 -5.29 -11.20
N THR A 34 11.11 -4.41 -10.26
CA THR A 34 10.30 -4.07 -9.07
C THR A 34 9.08 -3.28 -9.47
N THR A 35 9.32 -2.33 -10.38
CA THR A 35 8.29 -1.51 -10.98
C THR A 35 7.29 -2.37 -11.76
N ILE A 36 7.76 -3.27 -12.63
CA ILE A 36 6.90 -4.14 -13.44
C ILE A 36 6.12 -5.12 -12.56
N ALA A 37 6.78 -5.82 -11.63
CA ALA A 37 6.11 -6.79 -10.77
C ALA A 37 5.02 -6.13 -9.93
N THR A 38 5.29 -4.94 -9.39
CA THR A 38 4.32 -4.22 -8.58
C THR A 38 3.19 -3.61 -9.42
N PHE A 39 3.49 -3.12 -10.62
CA PHE A 39 2.48 -2.68 -11.57
C PHE A 39 1.48 -3.81 -11.89
N VAL A 40 1.99 -4.99 -12.25
CA VAL A 40 1.18 -6.16 -12.57
C VAL A 40 0.35 -6.58 -11.36
N ALA A 41 0.93 -6.58 -10.16
CA ALA A 41 0.24 -6.89 -8.92
C ALA A 41 -0.94 -5.95 -8.65
N TRP A 42 -0.71 -4.64 -8.74
CA TRP A 42 -1.73 -3.62 -8.50
C TRP A 42 -2.82 -3.67 -9.57
N TYR A 43 -2.42 -3.82 -10.84
CA TYR A 43 -3.34 -3.91 -11.96
C TYR A 43 -4.36 -5.04 -11.78
N PHE A 44 -3.90 -6.27 -11.54
CA PHE A 44 -4.82 -7.41 -11.37
C PHE A 44 -5.68 -7.29 -10.12
N SER A 45 -5.14 -6.74 -9.04
CA SER A 45 -5.89 -6.55 -7.80
C SER A 45 -6.98 -5.47 -7.94
N PHE A 46 -6.76 -4.44 -8.75
CA PHE A 46 -7.82 -3.44 -9.04
C PHE A 46 -8.80 -3.90 -10.11
N LEU A 47 -8.37 -4.78 -11.01
CA LEU A 47 -9.20 -5.30 -12.10
C LEU A 47 -10.41 -6.10 -11.58
N ILE A 48 -10.28 -6.79 -10.44
CA ILE A 48 -11.38 -7.60 -9.86
C ILE A 48 -12.62 -6.77 -9.49
N VAL A 49 -12.44 -5.47 -9.19
CA VAL A 49 -13.54 -4.56 -8.82
C VAL A 49 -14.55 -4.41 -9.96
N PHE A 50 -14.13 -4.65 -11.20
CA PHE A 50 -14.98 -4.56 -12.39
C PHE A 50 -15.28 -5.94 -12.99
N VAL A 51 -14.28 -6.81 -13.06
CA VAL A 51 -14.42 -8.14 -13.68
C VAL A 51 -15.36 -9.05 -12.90
N LEU A 52 -15.35 -9.01 -11.56
CA LEU A 52 -16.23 -9.87 -10.77
C LEU A 52 -17.71 -9.49 -10.90
N PRO A 53 -18.11 -8.20 -10.77
CA PRO A 53 -19.47 -7.76 -11.12
C PRO A 53 -19.93 -8.15 -12.53
N LEU A 54 -19.01 -8.10 -13.50
CA LEU A 54 -19.29 -8.54 -14.86
C LEU A 54 -19.55 -10.05 -14.94
N ASP A 55 -18.75 -10.86 -14.24
CA ASP A 55 -18.94 -12.32 -14.17
C ASP A 55 -20.26 -12.67 -13.49
N VAL A 56 -20.62 -11.96 -12.42
CA VAL A 56 -21.92 -12.11 -11.72
C VAL A 56 -23.10 -11.82 -12.65
N SER A 57 -23.10 -10.67 -13.34
CA SER A 57 -24.19 -10.33 -14.26
C SER A 57 -24.28 -11.30 -15.45
N SER A 58 -23.13 -11.77 -15.94
CA SER A 58 -23.05 -12.78 -17.00
C SER A 58 -23.60 -14.13 -16.52
N THR A 59 -23.28 -14.55 -15.29
CA THR A 59 -23.81 -15.77 -14.69
C THR A 59 -25.33 -15.70 -14.51
N PHE A 60 -25.88 -14.58 -14.02
CA PHE A 60 -27.34 -14.45 -13.92
C PHE A 60 -28.04 -14.49 -15.27
N TYR A 61 -27.43 -13.93 -16.32
CA TYR A 61 -27.94 -14.05 -17.68
C TYR A 61 -27.95 -15.51 -18.16
N ARG A 62 -26.86 -16.27 -17.92
CA ARG A 62 -26.80 -17.69 -18.30
C ARG A 62 -27.78 -18.56 -17.50
N GLN A 63 -27.95 -18.30 -16.19
CA GLN A 63 -29.00 -18.92 -15.36
C GLN A 63 -30.41 -18.61 -15.90
N CYS A 64 -30.67 -17.39 -16.38
CA CYS A 64 -31.95 -17.06 -17.02
C CYS A 64 -32.16 -17.91 -18.28
N MET A 65 -31.13 -18.02 -19.12
CA MET A 65 -31.19 -18.80 -20.37
C MET A 65 -31.46 -20.28 -20.11
N GLU A 66 -30.83 -20.87 -19.09
CA GLU A 66 -31.00 -22.27 -18.71
C GLU A 66 -32.42 -22.55 -18.18
N ASN A 67 -32.94 -21.68 -17.30
CA ASN A 67 -34.28 -21.83 -16.73
C ASN A 67 -35.41 -21.72 -17.77
N HIS A 68 -35.15 -21.09 -18.92
CA HIS A 68 -36.14 -20.88 -19.99
C HIS A 68 -35.88 -21.73 -21.24
N GLN A 69 -34.97 -22.71 -21.19
CA GLN A 69 -34.88 -23.68 -22.29
C GLN A 69 -36.17 -24.51 -22.37
N PRO A 70 -36.80 -24.64 -23.56
CA PRO A 70 -37.99 -25.47 -23.70
C PRO A 70 -37.62 -26.92 -23.38
N MET A 71 -38.30 -27.51 -22.39
CA MET A 71 -38.23 -28.96 -22.17
C MET A 71 -38.69 -29.66 -23.45
N VAL A 72 -37.75 -30.20 -24.21
CA VAL A 72 -38.05 -31.12 -25.29
C VAL A 72 -38.57 -32.39 -24.62
N PHE A 73 -39.90 -32.52 -24.51
CA PHE A 73 -40.53 -33.82 -24.28
C PHE A 73 -40.22 -34.69 -25.49
N THR A 74 -39.18 -35.52 -25.40
CA THR A 74 -39.01 -36.65 -26.28
C THR A 74 -40.14 -37.63 -26.01
N THR A 75 -41.23 -37.51 -26.77
CA THR A 75 -42.23 -38.56 -26.88
C THR A 75 -41.55 -39.81 -27.44
N PRO A 76 -41.62 -40.98 -26.78
CA PRO A 76 -41.09 -42.21 -27.36
C PRO A 76 -41.98 -42.60 -28.54
N HIS A 77 -41.48 -42.42 -29.76
CA HIS A 77 -42.09 -43.04 -30.93
C HIS A 77 -41.97 -44.57 -30.84
N PRO A 78 -43.03 -45.33 -31.11
CA PRO A 78 -42.95 -46.79 -31.17
C PRO A 78 -42.10 -47.20 -32.39
N PRO A 79 -41.24 -48.22 -32.28
CA PRO A 79 -40.41 -48.64 -33.41
C PRO A 79 -41.27 -49.32 -34.49
N LEU A 80 -41.12 -48.82 -35.71
CA LEU A 80 -41.67 -49.41 -36.92
C LEU A 80 -40.91 -50.72 -37.22
N SER A 81 -41.64 -51.82 -37.15
CA SER A 81 -41.18 -53.17 -37.47
C SER A 81 -40.61 -53.24 -38.88
N THR A 82 -39.34 -53.59 -39.00
CA THR A 82 -38.78 -54.12 -40.25
C THR A 82 -38.37 -55.57 -39.99
N THR A 83 -39.14 -56.48 -40.56
CA THR A 83 -38.86 -57.91 -40.68
C THR A 83 -37.54 -58.14 -41.42
N ASN A 84 -36.66 -59.00 -40.88
CA ASN A 84 -36.05 -60.08 -41.64
C ASN A 84 -35.39 -61.10 -40.69
N ALA A 85 -35.68 -62.37 -40.96
CA ALA A 85 -35.36 -63.57 -40.19
C ALA A 85 -33.89 -63.99 -40.33
N THR A 86 -33.31 -64.59 -39.29
CA THR A 86 -32.93 -66.04 -39.25
C THR A 86 -32.23 -66.44 -37.93
N SER A 87 -32.90 -67.32 -37.17
CA SER A 87 -32.41 -68.55 -36.51
C SER A 87 -31.04 -68.62 -35.80
N ASN A 88 -31.01 -68.81 -34.47
CA ASN A 88 -30.84 -70.11 -33.79
C ASN A 88 -30.52 -70.01 -32.28
N LEU A 89 -31.23 -70.85 -31.48
CA LEU A 89 -30.88 -71.65 -30.27
C LEU A 89 -29.83 -71.11 -29.26
N THR A 90 -29.98 -71.14 -27.92
CA THR A 90 -30.58 -72.13 -26.98
C THR A 90 -30.62 -71.55 -25.54
N SER A 91 -31.67 -71.87 -24.77
CA SER A 91 -31.78 -72.18 -23.30
C SER A 91 -30.93 -71.37 -22.27
N THR A 92 -31.40 -70.94 -21.07
CA THR A 92 -32.19 -71.68 -20.06
C THR A 92 -32.55 -70.78 -18.85
N THR A 93 -33.75 -71.01 -18.28
CA THR A 93 -34.16 -70.99 -16.85
C THR A 93 -34.43 -69.69 -16.06
N GLU A 94 -35.73 -69.35 -15.98
CA GLU A 94 -36.60 -69.17 -14.78
C GLU A 94 -35.99 -68.86 -13.39
N LYS A 95 -36.55 -67.84 -12.71
CA LYS A 95 -37.43 -68.01 -11.53
C LYS A 95 -38.16 -66.72 -11.11
N ASN A 96 -39.47 -66.85 -10.95
CA ASN A 96 -40.45 -65.91 -10.38
C ASN A 96 -40.33 -65.79 -8.84
N ILE A 97 -40.93 -64.73 -8.26
CA ILE A 97 -42.10 -64.74 -7.33
C ILE A 97 -42.18 -63.44 -6.48
N SER A 98 -43.18 -62.63 -6.85
CA SER A 98 -44.15 -61.78 -6.10
C SER A 98 -43.95 -61.31 -4.64
N ALA A 99 -44.38 -60.06 -4.38
CA ALA A 99 -45.21 -59.70 -3.22
C ALA A 99 -46.14 -58.50 -3.54
N GLU A 100 -47.41 -58.64 -3.13
CA GLU A 100 -48.61 -57.81 -3.35
C GLU A 100 -48.95 -56.90 -2.14
N THR A 101 -49.44 -55.66 -2.42
CA THR A 101 -50.59 -54.90 -1.82
C THR A 101 -50.75 -54.74 -0.28
N HIS A 102 -50.81 -53.55 0.36
CA HIS A 102 -51.85 -52.46 0.47
C HIS A 102 -52.12 -52.14 2.00
N PRO A 103 -52.93 -51.14 2.45
CA PRO A 103 -52.72 -49.66 2.51
C PRO A 103 -53.14 -49.00 3.88
N LEU A 104 -52.96 -47.68 4.07
CA LEU A 104 -53.89 -46.71 4.75
C LEU A 104 -53.18 -45.32 4.94
N ASN A 105 -53.51 -44.22 4.25
CA ASN A 105 -54.64 -43.27 4.29
C ASN A 105 -54.51 -42.08 5.29
N ILE A 106 -54.03 -40.90 4.85
CA ILE A 106 -54.25 -39.54 5.43
C ILE A 106 -54.23 -38.51 4.25
N PRO A 107 -55.08 -37.45 4.20
CA PRO A 107 -55.56 -36.83 2.94
C PRO A 107 -54.71 -35.64 2.45
N PRO A 108 -54.78 -35.27 1.15
CA PRO A 108 -54.18 -34.04 0.64
C PRO A 108 -55.16 -32.86 0.75
N ALA A 109 -54.69 -31.76 1.36
CA ALA A 109 -55.35 -30.47 1.35
C ALA A 109 -55.28 -29.81 -0.04
N GLU A 110 -56.36 -29.13 -0.39
CA GLU A 110 -56.70 -28.52 -1.67
C GLU A 110 -55.63 -27.57 -2.24
N ARG A 111 -55.28 -27.76 -3.52
CA ARG A 111 -54.87 -26.66 -4.41
C ARG A 111 -55.91 -26.55 -5.52
N HIS A 112 -56.68 -25.47 -5.50
CA HIS A 112 -57.51 -25.06 -6.63
C HIS A 112 -56.62 -24.81 -7.87
N PRO A 113 -56.83 -25.48 -9.01
CA PRO A 113 -56.28 -25.00 -10.27
C PRO A 113 -57.16 -23.85 -10.77
N LEU A 114 -56.59 -22.64 -10.81
CA LEU A 114 -57.16 -21.53 -11.57
C LEU A 114 -57.28 -21.96 -13.04
N LYS A 115 -58.51 -22.08 -13.56
CA LYS A 115 -58.77 -22.24 -15.00
C LYS A 115 -58.32 -20.97 -15.71
N LEU A 116 -57.22 -21.04 -16.45
CA LEU A 116 -56.85 -20.03 -17.46
C LEU A 116 -57.67 -20.28 -18.74
N PRO A 117 -58.17 -19.23 -19.43
CA PRO A 117 -58.91 -19.41 -20.68
C PRO A 117 -57.98 -19.84 -21.83
N PRO A 118 -58.48 -20.58 -22.85
CA PRO A 118 -57.67 -21.08 -23.94
C PRO A 118 -57.41 -19.93 -24.93
N GLY A 119 -56.25 -19.28 -24.80
CA GLY A 119 -55.85 -18.17 -25.68
C GLY A 119 -54.53 -17.48 -25.36
N ALA A 120 -53.69 -17.99 -24.45
CA ALA A 120 -52.34 -17.48 -24.24
C ALA A 120 -51.35 -18.24 -25.12
N LEU A 121 -51.19 -17.77 -26.37
CA LEU A 121 -50.04 -18.12 -27.21
C LEU A 121 -48.76 -17.79 -26.41
N GLY A 122 -47.84 -18.76 -26.32
CA GLY A 122 -46.70 -18.74 -25.39
C GLY A 122 -45.93 -17.42 -25.37
N LEU A 123 -45.92 -16.78 -24.20
CA LEU A 123 -44.97 -15.71 -23.91
C LEU A 123 -43.61 -16.38 -23.67
N SER A 124 -42.79 -16.47 -24.72
CA SER A 124 -41.35 -16.72 -24.56
C SER A 124 -40.80 -15.57 -23.71
N ILE A 125 -40.49 -15.85 -22.45
CA ILE A 125 -39.73 -14.92 -21.60
C ILE A 125 -38.34 -14.84 -22.24
N MET A 126 -38.06 -13.73 -22.92
CA MET A 126 -36.77 -13.50 -23.55
C MET A 126 -35.83 -12.91 -22.50
N CYS A 127 -34.81 -13.67 -22.09
CA CYS A 127 -33.74 -13.14 -21.24
C CYS A 127 -33.06 -11.97 -21.93
N VAL A 128 -33.08 -10.79 -21.30
CA VAL A 128 -32.47 -9.59 -21.87
C VAL A 128 -30.95 -9.70 -21.77
N LYS A 129 -30.27 -9.56 -22.90
CA LYS A 129 -28.82 -9.63 -22.95
C LYS A 129 -28.20 -8.42 -22.21
N PRO A 130 -27.27 -8.62 -21.25
CA PRO A 130 -26.63 -7.51 -20.56
C PRO A 130 -25.77 -6.68 -21.53
N VAL A 131 -25.69 -5.37 -21.27
CA VAL A 131 -24.92 -4.42 -22.11
C VAL A 131 -23.45 -4.80 -22.20
N SER A 132 -22.90 -5.27 -21.08
CA SER A 132 -21.50 -5.70 -20.95
C SER A 132 -21.27 -7.16 -21.37
N HIS A 133 -22.22 -7.83 -22.03
CA HIS A 133 -22.07 -9.25 -22.36
C HIS A 133 -20.81 -9.55 -23.18
N VAL A 134 -20.06 -10.54 -22.71
CA VAL A 134 -18.83 -11.05 -23.33
C VAL A 134 -19.00 -12.52 -23.74
N PRO A 135 -18.25 -12.98 -24.77
CA PRO A 135 -18.26 -14.39 -25.17
C PRO A 135 -17.83 -15.33 -24.04
N ASP A 136 -18.38 -16.55 -24.03
CA ASP A 136 -18.23 -17.51 -22.92
C ASP A 136 -16.79 -17.92 -22.62
N ASN A 137 -15.87 -17.79 -23.59
CA ASN A 137 -14.45 -18.12 -23.43
C ASN A 137 -13.62 -16.98 -22.82
N VAL A 138 -14.11 -15.74 -22.82
CA VAL A 138 -13.32 -14.56 -22.41
C VAL A 138 -13.14 -14.50 -20.90
N LEU A 139 -14.22 -14.64 -20.11
CA LEU A 139 -14.15 -14.57 -18.65
C LEU A 139 -13.30 -15.70 -18.04
N PRO A 140 -13.46 -16.99 -18.43
CA PRO A 140 -12.59 -18.06 -17.93
C PRO A 140 -11.11 -17.84 -18.28
N ALA A 141 -10.81 -17.41 -19.50
CA ALA A 141 -9.43 -17.13 -19.91
C ALA A 141 -8.82 -15.96 -19.11
N LEU A 142 -9.59 -14.89 -18.92
CA LEU A 142 -9.18 -13.73 -18.13
C LEU A 142 -8.89 -14.12 -16.68
N TRP A 143 -9.81 -14.86 -16.04
CA TRP A 143 -9.60 -15.31 -14.67
C TRP A 143 -8.44 -16.30 -14.53
N HIS A 144 -8.18 -17.16 -15.50
CA HIS A 144 -6.98 -17.99 -15.50
C HIS A 144 -5.70 -17.15 -15.47
N VAL A 145 -5.64 -16.09 -16.29
CA VAL A 145 -4.51 -15.16 -16.29
C VAL A 145 -4.43 -14.45 -14.93
N VAL A 146 -5.50 -13.80 -14.48
CA VAL A 146 -5.53 -13.00 -13.24
C VAL A 146 -5.16 -13.86 -12.02
N TYR A 147 -5.74 -15.06 -11.90
CA TYR A 147 -5.51 -15.94 -10.76
C TYR A 147 -4.07 -16.46 -10.72
N TRP A 148 -3.61 -17.15 -11.77
CA TRP A 148 -2.29 -17.78 -11.74
C TRP A 148 -1.15 -16.78 -11.72
N THR A 149 -1.30 -15.64 -12.39
CA THR A 149 -0.31 -14.55 -12.26
C THR A 149 -0.27 -14.04 -10.83
N SER A 150 -1.42 -13.76 -10.20
CA SER A 150 -1.47 -13.31 -8.80
C SER A 150 -0.85 -14.32 -7.84
N GLN A 151 -1.05 -15.63 -8.06
CA GLN A 151 -0.42 -16.68 -7.25
C GLN A 151 1.11 -16.71 -7.42
N ILE A 152 1.61 -16.66 -8.65
CA ILE A 152 3.06 -16.63 -8.94
C ILE A 152 3.70 -15.35 -8.36
N LEU A 153 3.03 -14.20 -8.49
CA LEU A 153 3.50 -12.95 -7.94
C LEU A 153 3.56 -13.01 -6.41
N THR A 154 2.51 -13.52 -5.77
CA THR A 154 2.39 -13.57 -4.30
C THR A 154 3.39 -14.51 -3.64
N TRP A 155 3.60 -15.70 -4.21
CA TRP A 155 4.37 -16.76 -3.55
C TRP A 155 5.82 -16.83 -4.04
N ILE A 156 6.12 -16.36 -5.25
CA ILE A 156 7.45 -16.51 -5.85
C ILE A 156 8.08 -15.14 -6.08
N ILE A 157 7.52 -14.33 -6.97
CA ILE A 157 8.24 -13.14 -7.48
C ILE A 157 8.40 -12.08 -6.39
N LEU A 158 7.32 -11.60 -5.78
CA LEU A 158 7.38 -10.48 -4.82
C LEU A 158 8.18 -10.83 -3.55
N PRO A 159 8.02 -12.02 -2.93
CA PRO A 159 8.86 -12.42 -1.79
C PRO A 159 10.34 -12.55 -2.14
N MET A 160 10.66 -13.06 -3.33
CA MET A 160 12.04 -13.13 -3.81
C MET A 160 12.64 -11.74 -3.98
N MET A 161 11.88 -10.81 -4.54
CA MET A 161 12.31 -9.43 -4.72
C MET A 161 12.50 -8.69 -3.39
N GLN A 162 11.62 -8.94 -2.43
CA GLN A 162 11.72 -8.40 -1.08
C GLN A 162 13.02 -8.86 -0.40
N SER A 163 13.32 -10.17 -0.42
CA SER A 163 14.56 -10.71 0.14
C SER A 163 15.80 -10.27 -0.63
N TYR A 164 15.70 -10.11 -1.95
CA TYR A 164 16.81 -9.60 -2.76
C TYR A 164 17.15 -8.15 -2.40
N SER A 165 16.14 -7.28 -2.26
CA SER A 165 16.36 -5.86 -1.95
C SER A 165 17.09 -5.68 -0.61
N THR A 166 16.82 -6.52 0.38
CA THR A 166 17.45 -6.45 1.72
C THR A 166 18.75 -7.27 1.84
N ALA A 167 19.26 -7.84 0.76
CA ALA A 167 20.48 -8.64 0.78
C ALA A 167 21.74 -7.77 0.76
N GLY A 168 22.65 -7.98 1.72
CA GLY A 168 23.93 -7.24 1.82
C GLY A 168 25.07 -7.81 0.96
N GLU A 169 24.83 -8.87 0.19
CA GLU A 169 25.83 -9.51 -0.67
C GLU A 169 26.29 -8.55 -1.78
N PHE A 170 27.59 -8.56 -2.10
CA PHE A 170 28.16 -7.61 -3.09
C PHE A 170 27.96 -8.04 -4.56
N ASN A 171 27.69 -9.33 -4.79
CA ASN A 171 27.48 -9.89 -6.13
C ASN A 171 26.01 -10.27 -6.34
N VAL A 172 25.52 -10.12 -7.58
CA VAL A 172 24.15 -10.48 -7.99
C VAL A 172 23.80 -11.93 -7.67
N GLY A 173 24.70 -12.85 -8.02
CA GLY A 173 24.52 -14.28 -7.71
C GLY A 173 24.48 -14.55 -6.20
N GLY A 174 25.25 -13.79 -5.41
CA GLY A 174 25.20 -13.82 -3.95
C GLY A 174 23.85 -13.35 -3.43
N LYS A 175 23.36 -12.20 -3.92
CA LYS A 175 22.04 -11.65 -3.56
C LYS A 175 20.91 -12.62 -3.91
N ILE A 176 20.91 -13.24 -5.09
CA ILE A 176 19.91 -14.26 -5.49
C ILE A 176 20.01 -15.49 -4.60
N LYS A 177 21.21 -16.02 -4.36
CA LYS A 177 21.41 -17.18 -3.48
C LYS A 177 20.90 -16.89 -2.07
N ARG A 178 21.21 -15.71 -1.53
CA ARG A 178 20.75 -15.29 -0.21
C ARG A 178 19.23 -15.14 -0.17
N ALA A 179 18.64 -14.51 -1.18
CA ALA A 179 17.19 -14.36 -1.30
C ALA A 179 16.47 -15.72 -1.40
N LEU A 180 17.06 -16.68 -2.15
CA LEU A 180 16.55 -18.06 -2.23
C LEU A 180 16.63 -18.75 -0.87
N ILE A 181 17.74 -18.63 -0.14
CA ILE A 181 17.89 -19.25 1.19
C ILE A 181 16.89 -18.65 2.17
N ASP A 182 16.77 -17.32 2.25
CA ASP A 182 15.87 -16.65 3.18
C ASP A 182 14.40 -17.04 2.90
N ASN A 183 13.99 -17.13 1.63
CA ASN A 183 12.66 -17.63 1.25
C ASN A 183 12.51 -19.15 1.47
N ALA A 184 13.54 -19.95 1.23
CA ALA A 184 13.50 -21.41 1.41
C ALA A 184 13.37 -21.81 2.88
N ILE A 185 13.95 -21.05 3.81
CA ILE A 185 13.73 -21.26 5.24
C ILE A 185 12.26 -21.01 5.57
N TYR A 186 11.73 -19.86 5.14
CA TYR A 186 10.32 -19.50 5.40
C TYR A 186 9.37 -20.54 4.80
N TYR A 187 9.44 -20.79 3.49
CA TYR A 187 8.58 -21.78 2.81
C TYR A 187 8.86 -23.22 3.22
N GLY A 188 10.08 -23.54 3.61
CA GLY A 188 10.42 -24.85 4.18
C GLY A 188 9.63 -25.15 5.45
N THR A 189 9.42 -24.14 6.33
CA THR A 189 8.57 -24.32 7.51
C THR A 189 7.09 -24.53 7.14
N PHE A 190 6.54 -23.77 6.18
CA PHE A 190 5.17 -24.01 5.70
C PHE A 190 5.02 -25.38 5.05
N LEU A 191 5.99 -25.79 4.25
CA LEU A 191 5.99 -27.09 3.59
C LEU A 191 6.06 -28.24 4.60
N ALA A 192 6.81 -28.08 5.70
CA ALA A 192 6.86 -29.06 6.78
C ALA A 192 5.50 -29.20 7.49
N ILE A 193 4.87 -28.07 7.85
CA ILE A 193 3.52 -28.07 8.45
C ILE A 193 2.51 -28.70 7.49
N PHE A 194 2.51 -28.27 6.23
CA PHE A 194 1.65 -28.81 5.19
C PHE A 194 1.88 -30.32 4.98
N GLY A 195 3.13 -30.77 5.02
CA GLY A 195 3.49 -32.19 4.93
C GLY A 195 2.91 -33.01 6.09
N VAL A 196 2.96 -32.50 7.33
CA VAL A 196 2.33 -33.15 8.48
C VAL A 196 0.81 -33.22 8.31
N CYS A 197 0.17 -32.13 7.86
CA CYS A 197 -1.27 -32.12 7.56
C CYS A 197 -1.63 -33.10 6.43
N LEU A 198 -0.80 -33.20 5.40
CA LEU A 198 -1.01 -34.11 4.28
C LEU A 198 -0.87 -35.56 4.71
N ILE A 199 0.12 -35.89 5.55
CA ILE A 199 0.25 -37.23 6.15
C ILE A 199 -0.99 -37.58 6.96
N TYR A 200 -1.55 -36.64 7.73
CA TYR A 200 -2.80 -36.85 8.45
C TYR A 200 -3.99 -37.14 7.52
N VAL A 201 -4.07 -36.45 6.38
CA VAL A 201 -5.13 -36.67 5.37
C VAL A 201 -4.95 -38.01 4.66
N VAL A 202 -3.74 -38.37 4.24
CA VAL A 202 -3.44 -39.66 3.58
C VAL A 202 -3.62 -40.84 4.54
N ALA A 203 -3.39 -40.64 5.85
CA ALA A 203 -3.62 -41.68 6.85
C ALA A 203 -5.10 -41.99 7.10
N ARG A 204 -6.03 -41.18 6.56
CA ARG A 204 -7.46 -41.48 6.55
C ARG A 204 -7.75 -42.47 5.41
N PRO A 205 -8.24 -43.69 5.72
CA PRO A 205 -8.50 -44.72 4.70
C PRO A 205 -9.64 -44.36 3.73
N ASP A 206 -10.38 -43.28 4.00
CA ASP A 206 -11.53 -42.85 3.20
C ASP A 206 -11.16 -41.89 2.04
N ILE A 207 -9.88 -41.52 1.89
CA ILE A 207 -9.44 -40.47 0.95
C ILE A 207 -8.27 -40.94 0.07
N ASP A 208 -8.57 -41.33 -1.17
CA ASP A 208 -7.53 -41.50 -2.19
C ASP A 208 -7.00 -40.14 -2.65
N VAL A 209 -5.69 -39.92 -2.52
CA VAL A 209 -5.03 -38.66 -2.91
C VAL A 209 -4.50 -38.76 -4.34
N ASP A 210 -5.27 -38.26 -5.29
CA ASP A 210 -4.86 -38.05 -6.68
C ASP A 210 -4.15 -36.71 -6.90
N ALA A 211 -3.42 -36.57 -8.01
CA ALA A 211 -2.75 -35.33 -8.40
C ALA A 211 -3.74 -34.14 -8.55
N ASP A 212 -4.94 -34.39 -9.06
CA ASP A 212 -5.98 -33.37 -9.19
C ASP A 212 -6.52 -32.94 -7.82
N LYS A 213 -6.71 -33.88 -6.89
CA LYS A 213 -7.11 -33.57 -5.51
C LYS A 213 -6.00 -32.83 -4.77
N LEU A 214 -4.74 -33.18 -4.99
CA LEU A 214 -3.60 -32.46 -4.43
C LEU A 214 -3.55 -31.01 -4.92
N LYS A 215 -3.81 -30.77 -6.21
CA LYS A 215 -3.93 -29.42 -6.76
C LYS A 215 -5.04 -28.62 -6.06
N ILE A 216 -6.22 -29.21 -5.87
CA ILE A 216 -7.34 -28.58 -5.16
C ILE A 216 -6.95 -28.28 -3.70
N ILE A 217 -6.32 -29.21 -3.00
CA ILE A 217 -5.83 -29.02 -1.62
C ILE A 217 -4.85 -27.86 -1.53
N CYS A 218 -3.91 -27.73 -2.48
CA CYS A 218 -2.97 -26.61 -2.53
C CYS A 218 -3.65 -25.27 -2.77
N ILE A 219 -4.64 -25.21 -3.68
CA ILE A 219 -5.44 -24.02 -3.94
C ILE A 219 -6.22 -23.62 -2.69
N THR A 220 -6.91 -24.59 -2.06
CA THR A 220 -7.65 -24.40 -0.80
C THR A 220 -6.75 -23.90 0.31
N ALA A 221 -5.57 -24.51 0.52
CA ALA A 221 -4.62 -24.09 1.55
C ALA A 221 -4.09 -22.66 1.34
N SER A 222 -3.80 -22.28 0.09
CA SER A 222 -3.40 -20.91 -0.23
C SER A 222 -4.53 -19.90 0.05
N ASN A 223 -5.76 -20.26 -0.30
CA ASN A 223 -6.92 -19.38 -0.13
C ASN A 223 -7.34 -19.25 1.33
N THR A 224 -7.28 -20.31 2.15
CA THR A 224 -7.60 -20.24 3.58
C THR A 224 -6.67 -19.31 4.35
N TRP A 225 -5.37 -19.25 4.00
CA TRP A 225 -4.45 -18.26 4.57
C TRP A 225 -4.85 -16.82 4.24
N GLY A 226 -5.16 -16.55 2.95
CA GLY A 226 -5.62 -15.23 2.52
C GLY A 226 -6.95 -14.84 3.19
N LEU A 227 -7.83 -15.81 3.40
CA LEU A 227 -9.13 -15.64 4.01
C LEU A 227 -9.05 -15.36 5.51
N PHE A 228 -8.14 -16.04 6.22
CA PHE A 228 -7.80 -15.69 7.60
C PHE A 228 -7.32 -14.24 7.72
N LEU A 229 -6.41 -13.82 6.82
CA LEU A 229 -5.98 -12.41 6.77
C LEU A 229 -7.15 -11.47 6.46
N LEU A 230 -8.03 -11.87 5.55
CA LEU A 230 -9.20 -11.09 5.20
C LEU A 230 -10.14 -10.87 6.40
N VAL A 231 -10.40 -11.90 7.21
CA VAL A 231 -11.19 -11.77 8.46
C VAL A 231 -10.62 -10.70 9.38
N LEU A 232 -9.30 -10.76 9.62
CA LEU A 232 -8.62 -9.80 10.49
C LEU A 232 -8.71 -8.37 9.93
N LEU A 233 -8.47 -8.21 8.63
CA LEU A 233 -8.44 -6.90 7.98
C LEU A 233 -9.85 -6.30 7.83
N LEU A 234 -10.86 -7.08 7.44
CA LEU A 234 -12.25 -6.61 7.36
C LEU A 234 -12.82 -6.32 8.74
N GLY A 235 -12.58 -7.20 9.73
CA GLY A 235 -13.06 -6.99 11.10
C GLY A 235 -12.57 -5.68 11.74
N TYR A 236 -11.32 -5.30 11.45
CA TYR A 236 -10.79 -3.98 11.84
C TYR A 236 -11.34 -2.85 10.96
N GLY A 237 -11.29 -3.03 9.63
CA GLY A 237 -11.60 -1.99 8.64
C GLY A 237 -13.05 -1.53 8.65
N LEU A 238 -14.01 -2.46 8.83
CA LEU A 238 -15.44 -2.16 8.88
C LEU A 238 -15.82 -1.21 10.03
N VAL A 239 -15.03 -1.19 11.10
CA VAL A 239 -15.24 -0.29 12.26
C VAL A 239 -14.38 0.96 12.16
N GLU A 240 -13.10 0.82 11.82
CA GLU A 240 -12.14 1.93 11.87
C GLU A 240 -12.27 2.92 10.71
N VAL A 241 -12.70 2.46 9.53
CA VAL A 241 -12.97 3.33 8.38
C VAL A 241 -14.03 4.39 8.72
N PRO A 242 -15.29 4.02 9.04
CA PRO A 242 -16.31 5.02 9.37
C PRO A 242 -15.94 5.83 10.62
N ARG A 243 -15.35 5.20 11.64
CA ARG A 243 -14.89 5.89 12.86
C ARG A 243 -13.86 6.97 12.55
N THR A 244 -12.90 6.69 11.67
CA THR A 244 -11.86 7.65 11.30
C THR A 244 -12.46 8.83 10.54
N VAL A 245 -13.38 8.59 9.60
CA VAL A 245 -14.06 9.68 8.88
C VAL A 245 -14.94 10.51 9.83
N TRP A 246 -15.67 9.85 10.74
CA TRP A 246 -16.50 10.52 11.75
C TRP A 246 -15.67 11.37 12.71
N ASN A 247 -14.62 10.80 13.31
CA ASN A 247 -13.75 11.51 14.22
C ASN A 247 -12.97 12.62 13.48
N GLY A 248 -12.59 12.39 12.22
CA GLY A 248 -11.97 13.39 11.37
C GLY A 248 -12.89 14.57 11.01
N SER A 249 -14.19 14.46 11.24
CA SER A 249 -15.15 15.56 11.10
C SER A 249 -15.28 16.42 12.37
N LYS A 250 -14.82 15.92 13.53
CA LYS A 250 -14.84 16.66 14.79
C LYS A 250 -13.79 17.76 14.76
N ARG A 251 -14.17 18.96 15.23
CA ARG A 251 -13.25 20.11 15.33
C ARG A 251 -12.14 19.80 16.32
N GLY A 252 -10.92 20.25 16.04
CA GLY A 252 -9.73 20.03 16.88
C GLY A 252 -9.21 18.58 16.94
N TYR A 253 -10.04 17.55 16.71
CA TYR A 253 -9.64 16.14 16.84
C TYR A 253 -8.49 15.76 15.89
N ASN A 254 -8.59 16.15 14.61
CA ASN A 254 -7.52 15.85 13.65
C ASN A 254 -6.19 16.52 14.02
N LEU A 255 -6.24 17.73 14.59
CA LEU A 255 -5.05 18.46 15.02
C LEU A 255 -4.42 17.74 16.21
N ALA A 256 -5.20 17.43 17.25
CA ALA A 256 -4.74 16.66 18.41
C ALA A 256 -4.19 15.28 18.02
N LYS A 257 -4.88 14.54 17.14
CA LYS A 257 -4.42 13.25 16.61
C LYS A 257 -3.10 13.39 15.84
N THR A 258 -2.94 14.46 15.07
CA THR A 258 -1.68 14.70 14.33
C THR A 258 -0.55 15.06 15.28
N GLN A 259 -0.78 15.90 16.29
CA GLN A 259 0.19 16.23 17.34
C GLN A 259 0.62 14.99 18.13
N PHE A 260 -0.33 14.14 18.53
CA PHE A 260 -0.06 12.86 19.16
C PHE A 260 0.82 11.94 18.30
N LYS A 261 0.51 11.84 16.99
CA LYS A 261 1.34 11.07 16.04
C LYS A 261 2.73 11.66 15.87
N ILE A 262 2.88 12.98 15.92
CA ILE A 262 4.18 13.65 15.85
C ILE A 262 5.04 13.30 17.06
N ALA A 263 4.48 13.28 18.27
CA ALA A 263 5.22 12.85 19.46
C ALA A 263 5.74 11.40 19.32
N LYS A 264 4.87 10.46 18.93
CA LYS A 264 5.27 9.06 18.66
C LYS A 264 6.28 8.92 17.52
N MET A 265 6.11 9.70 16.45
CA MET A 265 7.03 9.68 15.32
C MET A 265 8.39 10.27 15.71
N SER A 266 8.43 11.23 16.64
CA SER A 266 9.68 11.82 17.13
C SER A 266 10.57 10.75 17.75
N THR A 267 10.01 9.85 18.57
CA THR A 267 10.80 8.78 19.19
C THR A 267 11.30 7.77 18.15
N GLU A 268 10.44 7.35 17.21
CA GLU A 268 10.83 6.41 16.13
C GLU A 268 11.87 7.04 15.19
N LYS A 269 11.79 8.35 14.96
CA LYS A 269 12.76 9.10 14.17
C LYS A 269 14.12 9.16 14.87
N THR A 270 14.15 9.53 16.15
CA THR A 270 15.39 9.60 16.92
C THR A 270 16.07 8.23 17.01
N GLU A 271 15.32 7.15 17.26
CA GLU A 271 15.86 5.78 17.26
C GLU A 271 16.46 5.40 15.89
N ALA A 272 15.80 5.77 14.79
CA ALA A 272 16.32 5.52 13.45
C ALA A 272 17.57 6.36 13.11
N GLU A 273 17.65 7.60 13.63
CA GLU A 273 18.82 8.48 13.51
C GLU A 273 20.02 7.94 14.30
N GLU A 274 19.82 7.57 15.56
CA GLU A 274 20.85 6.97 16.43
C GLU A 274 21.39 5.66 15.85
N ASN A 275 20.51 4.76 15.40
CA ASN A 275 20.92 3.50 14.78
C ASN A 275 21.71 3.72 13.48
N LEU A 276 21.37 4.76 12.71
CA LEU A 276 22.15 5.12 11.52
C LEU A 276 23.53 5.65 11.92
N GLU A 277 23.61 6.51 12.94
CA GLU A 277 24.88 7.04 13.45
C GLU A 277 25.81 5.93 13.98
N ASP A 278 25.28 5.00 14.79
CA ASP A 278 26.01 3.84 15.30
C ASP A 278 26.64 3.01 14.17
N VAL A 279 25.84 2.74 13.12
CA VAL A 279 26.29 1.97 11.97
C VAL A 279 27.33 2.75 11.15
N LEU A 280 27.15 4.07 10.99
CA LEU A 280 28.12 4.93 10.30
C LEU A 280 29.45 5.02 11.04
N ASP A 281 29.43 5.04 12.38
CA ASP A 281 30.64 5.01 13.19
C ASP A 281 31.35 3.65 13.14
N GLU A 282 30.61 2.54 13.05
CA GLU A 282 31.20 1.23 12.77
C GLU A 282 31.89 1.21 11.39
N ILE A 283 31.29 1.82 10.37
CA ILE A 283 31.91 1.95 9.05
C ILE A 283 33.19 2.78 9.12
N LYS A 284 33.21 3.91 9.82
CA LYS A 284 34.42 4.74 10.00
C LYS A 284 35.56 3.90 10.60
N LYS A 285 35.28 3.20 11.71
CA LYS A 285 36.24 2.28 12.37
C LYS A 285 36.73 1.16 11.46
N VAL A 286 35.86 0.60 10.61
CA VAL A 286 36.24 -0.42 9.62
C VAL A 286 37.07 0.20 8.48
N SER A 287 36.76 1.43 8.08
CA SER A 287 37.46 2.14 7.02
C SER A 287 38.90 2.49 7.38
N GLU A 288 39.15 2.85 8.64
CA GLU A 288 40.49 3.07 9.20
C GLU A 288 41.34 1.79 9.18
N LYS A 289 40.73 0.63 9.40
CA LYS A 289 41.43 -0.66 9.44
C LYS A 289 41.79 -1.20 8.05
N ILE A 290 41.03 -0.85 7.01
CA ILE A 290 41.19 -1.40 5.66
C ILE A 290 42.09 -0.47 4.81
N ARG A 291 43.37 -0.83 4.68
CA ARG A 291 44.35 -0.14 3.81
C ARG A 291 43.89 -0.09 2.34
N TYR A 292 44.39 0.92 1.62
CA TYR A 292 44.05 1.22 0.20
C TYR A 292 44.26 0.03 -0.75
N ASN A 293 45.28 -0.80 -0.49
CA ASN A 293 45.67 -1.91 -1.37
C ASN A 293 45.00 -3.24 -1.04
N HIS A 294 44.09 -3.28 -0.06
CA HIS A 294 43.45 -4.54 0.35
C HIS A 294 42.32 -4.95 -0.62
N PRO A 295 42.17 -6.22 -1.01
CA PRO A 295 41.08 -6.69 -1.89
C PRO A 295 39.67 -6.31 -1.38
N SER A 296 39.48 -6.29 -0.06
CA SER A 296 38.22 -5.87 0.58
C SER A 296 37.90 -4.38 0.47
N ARG A 297 38.82 -3.54 -0.04
CA ARG A 297 38.58 -2.11 -0.25
C ARG A 297 37.47 -1.86 -1.26
N LYS A 298 37.37 -2.70 -2.31
CA LYS A 298 36.27 -2.64 -3.28
C LYS A 298 34.90 -2.84 -2.62
N HIS A 299 34.81 -3.76 -1.66
CA HIS A 299 33.59 -4.02 -0.90
C HIS A 299 33.27 -2.84 0.02
N LEU A 300 34.26 -2.27 0.70
CA LEU A 300 34.10 -1.06 1.51
C LEU A 300 33.66 0.16 0.68
N ASP A 301 34.24 0.37 -0.51
CA ASP A 301 33.85 1.47 -1.39
C ASP A 301 32.41 1.33 -1.89
N THR A 302 31.90 0.10 -1.98
CA THR A 302 30.49 -0.18 -2.29
C THR A 302 29.60 0.20 -1.09
N ILE A 303 30.02 -0.13 0.14
CA ILE A 303 29.31 0.28 1.38
C ILE A 303 29.29 1.81 1.51
N LEU A 304 30.43 2.48 1.30
CA LEU A 304 30.56 3.94 1.40
C LEU A 304 29.74 4.70 0.36
N GLN A 305 29.34 4.06 -0.74
CA GLN A 305 28.42 4.65 -1.72
C GLN A 305 26.97 4.69 -1.22
N LYS A 306 26.59 3.82 -0.28
CA LYS A 306 25.26 3.80 0.35
C LYS A 306 25.16 4.73 1.55
N CYS A 307 26.28 5.31 1.98
CA CYS A 307 26.35 6.25 3.09
C CYS A 307 26.05 7.69 2.63
N PRO A 308 25.58 8.57 3.54
CA PRO A 308 25.43 9.99 3.26
C PRO A 308 26.72 10.64 2.75
N GLU A 309 26.60 11.65 1.87
CA GLU A 309 27.77 12.31 1.27
C GLU A 309 28.74 12.91 2.30
N ALA A 310 28.24 13.38 3.43
CA ALA A 310 29.06 13.98 4.47
C ALA A 310 30.03 12.96 5.09
N VAL A 311 29.54 11.76 5.44
CA VAL A 311 30.37 10.67 5.95
C VAL A 311 31.30 10.14 4.87
N ARG A 312 30.82 10.07 3.61
CA ARG A 312 31.67 9.69 2.48
C ARG A 312 32.85 10.65 2.29
N LYS A 313 32.65 11.95 2.53
CA LYS A 313 33.68 13.00 2.45
C LYS A 313 34.61 12.98 3.66
N SER A 314 34.11 12.74 4.88
CA SER A 314 34.94 12.68 6.08
C SER A 314 35.90 11.49 6.03
N VAL A 315 35.40 10.29 5.70
CA VAL A 315 36.21 9.07 5.57
C VAL A 315 37.27 9.23 4.46
N LYS A 316 36.92 9.91 3.35
CA LYS A 316 37.92 10.17 2.29
C LYS A 316 39.04 11.11 2.74
N ARG A 317 38.75 12.09 3.60
CA ARG A 317 39.75 13.04 4.11
C ARG A 317 40.68 12.39 5.13
N GLU A 318 40.16 11.60 6.06
CA GLU A 318 40.96 10.94 7.10
C GLU A 318 41.94 9.88 6.54
N VAL A 319 41.58 9.26 5.42
CA VAL A 319 42.41 8.24 4.76
C VAL A 319 43.66 8.85 4.09
N ASP A 320 43.66 10.15 3.77
CA ASP A 320 44.83 10.82 3.16
C ASP A 320 45.92 11.19 4.19
N ASP A 321 45.63 11.14 5.50
CA ASP A 321 46.49 11.70 6.57
C ASP A 321 47.21 10.64 7.46
N TYR A 322 47.19 9.34 7.14
CA TYR A 322 47.67 8.31 8.09
C TYR A 322 49.13 7.88 7.90
N GLU A 323 49.99 8.22 8.88
CA GLU A 323 51.36 7.68 9.02
C GLU A 323 51.41 6.26 9.64
N ASP A 324 52.43 5.52 9.21
CA ASP A 324 52.64 4.08 9.40
C ASP A 324 52.97 3.70 10.85
N TYR A 325 51.98 3.22 11.61
CA TYR A 325 52.23 2.49 12.87
C TYR A 325 51.88 1.00 12.73
N ASN A 326 52.90 0.16 12.94
CA ASN A 326 52.89 -1.30 12.95
C ASN A 326 51.96 -1.91 14.02
N LYS A 327 50.64 -1.87 13.79
CA LYS A 327 49.69 -2.83 14.38
C LYS A 327 49.04 -3.58 13.23
N ALA A 328 49.19 -4.90 13.20
CA ALA A 328 48.39 -5.75 12.31
C ALA A 328 46.91 -5.52 12.67
N PRO A 329 46.11 -4.85 11.82
CA PRO A 329 44.71 -4.65 12.12
C PRO A 329 44.03 -6.02 12.11
N ASP A 330 43.10 -6.26 13.02
CA ASP A 330 42.17 -7.37 12.88
C ASP A 330 41.25 -7.04 11.69
N ILE A 331 41.62 -7.55 10.51
CA ILE A 331 40.95 -7.23 9.24
C ILE A 331 39.62 -7.97 9.22
N PRO A 332 38.48 -7.25 9.09
CA PRO A 332 37.18 -7.90 9.10
C PRO A 332 37.01 -8.83 7.89
N SER A 333 36.46 -10.01 8.17
CA SER A 333 36.13 -11.03 7.17
C SER A 333 35.06 -10.55 6.19
N GLU A 334 35.01 -11.14 4.99
CA GLU A 334 34.00 -10.82 3.97
C GLU A 334 32.56 -10.97 4.50
N SER A 335 32.29 -11.99 5.33
CA SER A 335 30.98 -12.17 5.98
C SER A 335 30.61 -11.03 6.93
N GLN A 336 31.59 -10.46 7.65
CA GLN A 336 31.37 -9.28 8.49
C GLN A 336 31.09 -8.04 7.64
N LEU A 337 31.77 -7.86 6.51
CA LEU A 337 31.48 -6.76 5.57
C LEU A 337 30.07 -6.90 4.95
N VAL A 338 29.65 -8.12 4.59
CA VAL A 338 28.29 -8.38 4.08
C VAL A 338 27.23 -8.04 5.14
N LYS A 339 27.45 -8.43 6.39
CA LYS A 339 26.55 -8.08 7.51
C LYS A 339 26.52 -6.57 7.76
N LEU A 340 27.66 -5.90 7.70
CA LEU A 340 27.74 -4.45 7.83
C LEU A 340 27.00 -3.75 6.68
N HIS A 341 27.21 -4.18 5.44
CA HIS A 341 26.52 -3.66 4.27
C HIS A 341 24.99 -3.80 4.40
N LYS A 342 24.51 -4.98 4.84
CA LYS A 342 23.08 -5.21 5.12
C LYS A 342 22.54 -4.25 6.18
N ARG A 343 23.28 -4.03 7.28
CA ARG A 343 22.87 -3.10 8.35
C ARG A 343 22.79 -1.66 7.86
N VAL A 344 23.77 -1.21 7.08
CA VAL A 344 23.79 0.15 6.48
C VAL A 344 22.59 0.37 5.58
N ILE A 345 22.29 -0.58 4.70
CA ILE A 345 21.12 -0.52 3.82
C ILE A 345 19.84 -0.33 4.65
N ASN A 346 19.63 -1.19 5.64
CA ASN A 346 18.43 -1.15 6.48
C ASN A 346 18.33 0.13 7.31
N ALA A 347 19.44 0.58 7.91
CA ALA A 347 19.47 1.80 8.73
C ALA A 347 19.18 3.06 7.90
N THR A 348 19.82 3.18 6.73
CA THR A 348 19.58 4.30 5.79
C THR A 348 18.13 4.31 5.30
N GLN A 349 17.56 3.15 4.94
CA GLN A 349 16.15 3.04 4.55
C GLN A 349 15.21 3.44 5.68
N SER A 350 15.49 2.98 6.91
CA SER A 350 14.68 3.32 8.08
C SER A 350 14.70 4.83 8.34
N HIS A 351 15.88 5.46 8.30
CA HIS A 351 16.03 6.90 8.47
C HIS A 351 15.31 7.71 7.38
N HIS A 352 15.49 7.39 6.09
CA HIS A 352 14.79 8.08 5.01
C HIS A 352 13.26 7.98 5.16
N ARG A 353 12.77 6.80 5.55
CA ARG A 353 11.34 6.54 5.74
C ARG A 353 10.76 7.34 6.90
N THR A 354 11.39 7.29 8.08
CA THR A 354 10.92 8.05 9.25
C THR A 354 11.00 9.55 8.99
N GLN A 355 12.02 10.01 8.27
CA GLN A 355 12.16 11.41 7.86
C GLN A 355 11.06 11.85 6.88
N ALA A 356 10.71 11.02 5.88
CA ALA A 356 9.61 11.33 4.96
C ALA A 356 8.26 11.38 5.70
N GLN A 357 8.00 10.42 6.58
CA GLN A 357 6.81 10.39 7.44
C GLN A 357 6.73 11.62 8.34
N TRP A 358 7.85 12.00 8.95
CA TRP A 358 7.99 13.19 9.78
C TRP A 358 7.59 14.46 9.03
N ASN A 359 8.15 14.66 7.84
CA ASN A 359 7.86 15.83 7.00
C ASN A 359 6.37 15.89 6.60
N ALA A 360 5.80 14.75 6.19
CA ALA A 360 4.39 14.67 5.82
C ALA A 360 3.45 14.94 7.02
N LEU A 361 3.80 14.48 8.22
CA LEU A 361 3.05 14.75 9.45
C LEU A 361 3.15 16.21 9.88
N LEU A 362 4.33 16.83 9.79
CA LEU A 362 4.51 18.26 10.09
C LEU A 362 3.73 19.14 9.11
N GLU A 363 3.81 18.88 7.80
CA GLU A 363 3.02 19.62 6.80
C GLU A 363 1.52 19.52 7.10
N LYS A 364 1.04 18.33 7.44
CA LYS A 364 -0.35 18.11 7.84
C LYS A 364 -0.69 18.88 9.12
N ALA A 365 0.19 18.91 10.12
CA ALA A 365 -0.03 19.67 11.35
C ALA A 365 -0.13 21.17 11.08
N TYR A 366 0.77 21.73 10.28
CA TYR A 366 0.74 23.15 9.92
C TYR A 366 -0.56 23.54 9.21
N LEU A 367 -1.02 22.71 8.25
CA LEU A 367 -2.28 22.93 7.55
C LEU A 367 -3.49 22.87 8.49
N LEU A 368 -3.47 21.98 9.49
CA LEU A 368 -4.55 21.85 10.47
C LEU A 368 -4.54 22.99 11.50
N GLU A 369 -3.37 23.45 11.95
CA GLU A 369 -3.24 24.65 12.79
C GLU A 369 -3.74 25.90 12.06
N ASP A 370 -3.39 26.06 10.78
CA ASP A 370 -3.91 27.16 9.96
C ASP A 370 -5.45 27.11 9.90
N VAL A 371 -6.06 25.93 9.69
CA VAL A 371 -7.52 25.80 9.71
C VAL A 371 -8.11 26.17 11.07
N ASP A 372 -7.53 25.70 12.17
CA ASP A 372 -8.02 25.97 13.52
C ASP A 372 -7.95 27.47 13.87
N ASN A 373 -6.82 28.11 13.56
CA ASN A 373 -6.63 29.56 13.75
C ASN A 373 -7.63 30.38 12.91
N ASN A 374 -7.88 29.98 11.66
CA ASN A 374 -8.81 30.69 10.77
C ASN A 374 -10.29 30.49 11.16
N ILE A 375 -10.64 29.41 11.86
CA ILE A 375 -11.99 29.24 12.43
C ILE A 375 -12.23 30.26 13.56
N GLY A 376 -11.19 30.56 14.36
CA GLY A 376 -11.26 31.55 15.44
C GLY A 376 -11.16 33.00 14.97
N SER A 377 -10.70 33.24 13.74
CA SER A 377 -10.56 34.59 13.15
C SER A 377 -11.92 35.19 12.79
N THR A 378 -12.11 36.48 13.12
CA THR A 378 -13.27 37.27 12.68
C THR A 378 -13.25 37.55 11.19
N ASP A 379 -12.05 37.61 10.59
CA ASP A 379 -11.87 37.76 9.15
C ASP A 379 -12.18 36.43 8.47
N ARG A 380 -13.21 36.37 7.63
CA ARG A 380 -13.59 35.18 6.82
C ARG A 380 -12.63 34.91 5.65
N THR A 381 -11.37 35.28 5.82
CA THR A 381 -10.28 35.12 4.86
C THR A 381 -9.32 34.06 5.38
N PHE A 382 -9.08 33.01 4.62
CA PHE A 382 -8.08 31.98 4.97
C PHE A 382 -6.64 32.50 4.89
N LYS A 383 -5.99 32.72 6.04
CA LYS A 383 -4.57 33.10 6.17
C LYS A 383 -3.71 31.83 6.21
N ARG A 384 -2.79 31.66 5.26
CA ARG A 384 -1.80 30.55 5.22
C ARG A 384 -0.52 31.01 5.93
N THR A 385 0.06 30.19 6.81
CA THR A 385 1.33 30.55 7.45
C THR A 385 2.55 30.11 6.64
N LEU A 386 2.56 28.87 6.15
CA LEU A 386 3.73 28.24 5.53
C LEU A 386 3.48 27.70 4.11
N SER A 387 2.23 27.71 3.66
CA SER A 387 1.82 27.08 2.40
C SER A 387 1.85 28.09 1.25
N ALA A 388 2.46 27.72 0.12
CA ALA A 388 2.50 28.58 -1.06
C ALA A 388 1.08 28.88 -1.57
N PRO A 389 0.81 30.10 -2.06
CA PRO A 389 -0.47 30.43 -2.66
C PRO A 389 -0.71 29.56 -3.91
N PRO A 390 -1.95 29.13 -4.18
CA PRO A 390 -2.26 28.36 -5.36
C PRO A 390 -1.95 29.14 -6.65
N PRO A 391 -1.70 28.44 -7.78
CA PRO A 391 -1.45 29.08 -9.08
C PRO A 391 -2.50 30.14 -9.42
N ALA A 392 -2.09 31.21 -10.11
CA ALA A 392 -2.93 32.38 -10.37
C ALA A 392 -4.29 32.07 -11.02
N PHE A 393 -4.35 31.08 -11.90
CA PHE A 393 -5.59 30.61 -12.53
C PHE A 393 -6.57 29.99 -11.51
N ILE A 394 -6.07 29.18 -10.58
CA ILE A 394 -6.87 28.56 -9.51
C ILE A 394 -7.31 29.63 -8.51
N ARG A 395 -6.47 30.64 -8.24
CA ARG A 395 -6.80 31.77 -7.35
C ARG A 395 -8.00 32.59 -7.84
N SER A 396 -8.23 32.67 -9.15
CA SER A 396 -9.36 33.40 -9.73
C SER A 396 -10.72 32.80 -9.37
N VAL A 397 -10.82 31.46 -9.31
CA VAL A 397 -12.05 30.74 -8.95
C VAL A 397 -12.09 30.39 -7.45
N TYR A 398 -10.94 30.04 -6.88
CA TYR A 398 -10.75 29.68 -5.48
C TYR A 398 -10.17 30.86 -4.70
N ASN A 399 -11.01 31.87 -4.48
CA ASN A 399 -10.66 33.04 -3.67
C ASN A 399 -10.50 32.67 -2.19
N THR A 400 -9.73 33.47 -1.43
CA THR A 400 -9.43 33.28 -0.01
C THR A 400 -10.66 33.13 0.89
N ASN A 401 -11.80 33.71 0.49
CA ASN A 401 -13.09 33.57 1.17
C ASN A 401 -13.76 32.22 0.87
N VAL A 402 -13.74 31.79 -0.39
CA VAL A 402 -14.29 30.49 -0.82
C VAL A 402 -13.53 29.35 -0.14
N GLU A 403 -12.22 29.50 -0.03
CA GLU A 403 -11.37 28.59 0.72
C GLU A 403 -11.76 28.47 2.20
N TRP A 404 -12.06 29.60 2.84
CA TRP A 404 -12.52 29.61 4.22
C TRP A 404 -13.85 28.85 4.37
N TYR A 405 -14.85 29.14 3.52
CA TYR A 405 -16.14 28.43 3.55
C TYR A 405 -15.97 26.93 3.29
N TRP A 406 -15.12 26.56 2.31
CA TRP A 406 -14.85 25.17 1.99
C TRP A 406 -14.17 24.43 3.15
N LYS A 407 -13.04 24.93 3.64
CA LYS A 407 -12.22 24.24 4.66
C LYS A 407 -12.83 24.29 6.05
N CYS A 408 -13.42 25.42 6.46
CA CYS A 408 -13.88 25.64 7.83
C CYS A 408 -15.33 25.21 8.06
N LEU A 409 -16.21 25.33 7.04
CA LEU A 409 -17.65 25.06 7.19
C LEU A 409 -18.09 23.81 6.42
N ILE A 410 -17.93 23.78 5.10
CA ILE A 410 -18.53 22.75 4.23
C ILE A 410 -17.87 21.38 4.43
N LYS A 411 -16.54 21.33 4.42
CA LYS A 411 -15.77 20.07 4.51
C LYS A 411 -16.12 19.23 5.74
N PRO A 412 -16.18 19.77 6.98
CA PRO A 412 -16.60 18.98 8.15
C PRO A 412 -18.01 18.38 8.02
N TRP A 413 -18.98 19.12 7.48
CA TRP A 413 -20.34 18.62 7.29
C TRP A 413 -20.42 17.53 6.22
N LEU A 414 -19.72 17.70 5.10
CA LEU A 414 -19.64 16.70 4.04
C LEU A 414 -18.99 15.41 4.56
N MET A 415 -17.91 15.52 5.34
CA MET A 415 -17.27 14.38 6.00
C MET A 415 -18.19 13.68 7.00
N LYS A 416 -19.04 14.41 7.75
CA LYS A 416 -20.07 13.81 8.63
C LYS A 416 -21.09 13.01 7.82
N GLY A 417 -21.64 13.59 6.77
CA GLY A 417 -22.61 12.91 5.91
C GLY A 417 -22.02 11.64 5.30
N PHE A 418 -20.79 11.74 4.78
CA PHE A 418 -20.07 10.59 4.24
C PHE A 418 -19.78 9.51 5.30
N ALA A 419 -19.41 9.90 6.52
CA ALA A 419 -19.22 8.96 7.62
C ALA A 419 -20.52 8.19 7.94
N VAL A 420 -21.67 8.85 7.95
CA VAL A 420 -22.97 8.17 8.19
C VAL A 420 -23.25 7.15 7.09
N VAL A 421 -23.01 7.49 5.82
CA VAL A 421 -23.15 6.55 4.70
C VAL A 421 -22.24 5.34 4.89
N LEU A 422 -20.98 5.55 5.26
CA LEU A 422 -20.04 4.46 5.52
C LEU A 422 -20.45 3.60 6.72
N ILE A 423 -21.02 4.19 7.80
CA ILE A 423 -21.53 3.44 8.96
C ILE A 423 -22.67 2.51 8.53
N VAL A 424 -23.63 3.03 7.75
CA VAL A 424 -24.74 2.23 7.24
C VAL A 424 -24.21 1.10 6.36
N PHE A 425 -23.26 1.40 5.48
CA PHE A 425 -22.67 0.38 4.60
C PHE A 425 -21.87 -0.68 5.38
N SER A 426 -21.07 -0.29 6.38
CA SER A 426 -20.40 -1.21 7.32
C SER A 426 -21.41 -2.14 7.98
N PHE A 427 -22.51 -1.59 8.48
CA PHE A 427 -23.55 -2.36 9.15
C PHE A 427 -24.20 -3.36 8.17
N MET A 428 -24.49 -2.93 6.94
CA MET A 428 -25.05 -3.81 5.91
C MET A 428 -24.11 -4.97 5.58
N VAL A 429 -22.79 -4.72 5.51
CA VAL A 429 -21.78 -5.78 5.31
C VAL A 429 -21.78 -6.72 6.51
N VAL A 430 -21.60 -6.23 7.74
CA VAL A 430 -21.59 -7.09 8.93
C VAL A 430 -22.88 -7.91 9.05
N TRP A 431 -24.03 -7.29 8.81
CA TRP A 431 -25.33 -7.97 8.81
C TRP A 431 -25.41 -9.08 7.77
N SER A 432 -24.94 -8.81 6.55
CA SER A 432 -24.96 -9.77 5.45
C SER A 432 -23.94 -10.91 5.66
N GLU A 433 -22.78 -10.61 6.25
CA GLU A 433 -21.81 -11.62 6.70
C GLU A 433 -22.42 -12.56 7.74
N CYS A 434 -23.18 -12.02 8.71
CA CYS A 434 -23.81 -12.81 9.77
C CYS A 434 -24.90 -13.75 9.27
N LEU A 435 -25.50 -13.48 8.12
CA LEU A 435 -26.77 -14.12 7.73
C LEU A 435 -26.67 -14.87 6.41
N PHE A 436 -25.51 -14.88 5.74
CA PHE A 436 -25.40 -15.55 4.45
C PHE A 436 -25.59 -17.07 4.53
N PHE A 437 -25.40 -17.69 5.70
CA PHE A 437 -25.65 -19.12 5.89
C PHE A 437 -27.14 -19.49 5.93
N ILE A 438 -28.04 -18.51 6.14
CA ILE A 438 -29.49 -18.73 6.16
C ILE A 438 -30.01 -18.66 4.72
N LYS A 439 -30.23 -19.83 4.12
CA LYS A 439 -30.68 -19.96 2.73
C LYS A 439 -32.14 -19.52 2.55
N GLU A 440 -33.01 -19.92 3.48
CA GLU A 440 -34.45 -19.63 3.43
C GLU A 440 -34.95 -19.15 4.79
N PRO A 441 -35.44 -17.91 4.91
CA PRO A 441 -35.49 -16.84 3.91
C PRO A 441 -34.13 -16.20 3.64
N VAL A 442 -33.94 -15.59 2.45
CA VAL A 442 -32.74 -14.81 2.14
C VAL A 442 -32.70 -13.55 3.01
N LEU A 443 -31.76 -13.51 3.97
CA LEU A 443 -31.64 -12.41 4.94
C LEU A 443 -30.43 -11.48 4.70
N SER A 444 -29.47 -11.89 3.87
CA SER A 444 -28.39 -11.00 3.41
C SER A 444 -28.97 -9.84 2.59
N LEU A 445 -28.66 -8.60 2.97
CA LEU A 445 -29.22 -7.40 2.34
C LEU A 445 -28.75 -7.28 0.89
N PHE A 446 -27.48 -7.60 0.62
CA PHE A 446 -26.93 -7.58 -0.73
C PHE A 446 -27.56 -8.65 -1.61
N ALA A 447 -27.77 -9.86 -1.08
CA ALA A 447 -28.46 -10.93 -1.80
C ALA A 447 -29.92 -10.54 -2.10
N VAL A 448 -30.65 -9.91 -1.16
CA VAL A 448 -32.01 -9.40 -1.40
C VAL A 448 -32.03 -8.38 -2.53
N PHE A 449 -31.16 -7.36 -2.50
CA PHE A 449 -31.14 -6.33 -3.53
C PHE A 449 -30.78 -6.89 -4.92
N ILE A 450 -29.84 -7.82 -4.99
CA ILE A 450 -29.43 -8.45 -6.25
C ILE A 450 -30.51 -9.41 -6.77
N ASN A 451 -31.15 -10.19 -5.90
CA ASN A 451 -32.24 -11.09 -6.30
C ASN A 451 -33.47 -10.32 -6.81
N LEU A 452 -33.81 -9.18 -6.19
CA LEU A 452 -34.86 -8.28 -6.69
C LEU A 452 -34.50 -7.68 -8.06
N ALA A 453 -33.23 -7.33 -8.28
CA ALA A 453 -32.77 -6.83 -9.56
C ALA A 453 -32.72 -7.91 -10.64
N LYS A 454 -32.37 -9.15 -10.26
CA LYS A 454 -32.42 -10.35 -11.12
C LYS A 454 -33.83 -10.63 -11.61
N GLN A 455 -34.85 -10.51 -10.73
CA GLN A 455 -36.25 -10.69 -11.11
C GLN A 455 -36.74 -9.64 -12.14
N ASN A 456 -36.14 -8.44 -12.12
CA ASN A 456 -36.48 -7.35 -13.02
C ASN A 456 -35.56 -7.27 -14.25
N ASP A 457 -34.68 -8.27 -14.47
CA ASP A 457 -33.67 -8.29 -15.54
C ASP A 457 -32.78 -7.03 -15.60
N ASN A 458 -32.56 -6.36 -14.45
CA ASN A 458 -31.78 -5.12 -14.38
C ASN A 458 -30.30 -5.42 -14.12
N TYR A 459 -29.62 -5.98 -15.12
CA TYR A 459 -28.21 -6.35 -15.04
C TYR A 459 -27.28 -5.15 -14.76
N VAL A 460 -27.63 -3.94 -15.22
CA VAL A 460 -26.85 -2.71 -14.97
C VAL A 460 -26.84 -2.37 -13.48
N TYR A 461 -27.98 -2.51 -12.79
CA TYR A 461 -28.04 -2.31 -11.36
C TYR A 461 -27.23 -3.38 -10.60
N ILE A 462 -27.32 -4.64 -11.02
CA ILE A 462 -26.54 -5.73 -10.41
C ILE A 462 -25.05 -5.42 -10.50
N GLU A 463 -24.56 -5.03 -11.68
CA GLU A 463 -23.17 -4.68 -11.93
C GLU A 463 -22.74 -3.48 -11.05
N PHE A 464 -23.51 -2.39 -11.07
CA PHE A 464 -23.20 -1.18 -10.28
C PHE A 464 -23.21 -1.41 -8.76
N ALA A 465 -24.23 -2.10 -8.25
CA ALA A 465 -24.33 -2.44 -6.82
C ALA A 465 -23.19 -3.36 -6.39
N SER A 466 -22.81 -4.32 -7.25
CA SER A 466 -21.68 -5.22 -7.01
C SER A 466 -20.34 -4.46 -7.00
N ILE A 467 -20.11 -3.55 -7.95
CA ILE A 467 -18.92 -2.67 -8.00
C ILE A 467 -18.80 -1.86 -6.70
N ILE A 468 -19.88 -1.22 -6.24
CA ILE A 468 -19.86 -0.44 -4.99
C ILE A 468 -19.51 -1.33 -3.80
N THR A 469 -20.10 -2.53 -3.73
CA THR A 469 -19.91 -3.46 -2.62
C THR A 469 -18.48 -3.97 -2.56
N ILE A 470 -17.95 -4.52 -3.66
CA ILE A 470 -16.57 -5.01 -3.69
C ILE A 470 -15.56 -3.87 -3.50
N ALA A 471 -15.78 -2.69 -4.09
CA ALA A 471 -14.89 -1.54 -3.92
C ALA A 471 -14.81 -1.10 -2.46
N TYR A 472 -15.95 -1.12 -1.74
CA TYR A 472 -15.98 -0.81 -0.32
C TYR A 472 -15.26 -1.88 0.52
N LEU A 473 -15.47 -3.18 0.24
CA LEU A 473 -14.76 -4.25 0.92
C LEU A 473 -13.24 -4.12 0.70
N CYS A 474 -12.81 -3.86 -0.54
CA CYS A 474 -11.40 -3.61 -0.89
C CYS A 474 -10.87 -2.41 -0.11
N PHE A 475 -11.62 -1.31 -0.06
CA PHE A 475 -11.22 -0.11 0.68
C PHE A 475 -11.03 -0.40 2.16
N CYS A 476 -11.96 -1.13 2.80
CA CYS A 476 -11.84 -1.53 4.19
C CYS A 476 -10.63 -2.43 4.44
N ALA A 477 -10.44 -3.48 3.65
CA ALA A 477 -9.31 -4.39 3.81
C ALA A 477 -7.96 -3.69 3.61
N TYR A 478 -7.84 -2.85 2.58
CA TYR A 478 -6.59 -2.15 2.27
C TYR A 478 -6.32 -1.01 3.23
N TYR A 479 -7.35 -0.32 3.73
CA TYR A 479 -7.20 0.67 4.79
C TYR A 479 -6.59 0.03 6.04
N SER A 480 -7.04 -1.16 6.44
CA SER A 480 -6.51 -1.91 7.58
C SER A 480 -5.02 -2.24 7.43
N ILE A 481 -4.56 -2.61 6.23
CA ILE A 481 -3.14 -2.92 5.96
C ILE A 481 -2.23 -1.76 6.37
N PHE A 482 -2.62 -0.52 6.07
CA PHE A 482 -1.80 0.66 6.34
C PHE A 482 -1.94 1.22 7.76
N GLN A 483 -2.97 0.80 8.52
CA GLN A 483 -3.19 1.28 9.88
C GLN A 483 -2.66 0.34 10.95
N ILE A 484 -2.58 -0.97 10.69
CA ILE A 484 -2.16 -1.94 11.70
C ILE A 484 -0.64 -1.80 11.96
N ARG A 485 -0.31 -1.35 13.18
CA ARG A 485 1.07 -1.06 13.65
C ARG A 485 2.01 -2.26 13.69
N ILE A 486 1.48 -3.50 13.69
CA ILE A 486 2.30 -4.73 13.61
C ILE A 486 3.15 -4.74 12.31
N MET A 487 2.72 -3.99 11.29
CA MET A 487 3.40 -3.80 10.01
C MET A 487 4.07 -2.42 9.89
N ASN A 488 4.48 -1.76 10.99
CA ASN A 488 5.27 -0.51 11.01
C ASN A 488 6.65 -0.61 10.32
N TRP A 489 6.87 -1.62 9.48
CA TRP A 489 8.02 -1.81 8.59
C TRP A 489 7.77 -1.19 7.21
N TYR A 490 6.52 -0.82 6.88
CA TYR A 490 6.12 -0.43 5.53
C TYR A 490 5.40 0.92 5.52
N TYR A 491 5.69 1.77 4.53
CA TYR A 491 5.05 3.08 4.37
C TYR A 491 4.90 3.43 2.89
N ILE A 492 3.70 3.88 2.49
CA ILE A 492 3.49 4.50 1.18
C ILE A 492 3.48 6.02 1.37
N ALA A 493 4.50 6.67 0.82
CA ALA A 493 4.65 8.10 0.80
C ALA A 493 4.24 8.66 -0.57
N PRO A 494 3.34 9.66 -0.65
CA PRO A 494 3.08 10.34 -1.91
C PRO A 494 4.31 11.13 -2.38
N HIS A 495 4.36 11.49 -3.67
CA HIS A 495 5.43 12.27 -4.30
C HIS A 495 6.74 11.49 -4.48
N HIS A 496 6.63 10.22 -4.89
CA HIS A 496 7.79 9.38 -5.27
C HIS A 496 8.74 9.09 -4.10
N GLN A 497 8.26 9.21 -2.87
CA GLN A 497 9.04 8.97 -1.65
C GLN A 497 8.87 7.54 -1.11
N THR A 498 8.11 6.67 -1.79
CA THR A 498 7.92 5.28 -1.35
C THR A 498 9.13 4.43 -1.74
N ASP A 499 9.70 3.75 -0.75
CA ASP A 499 10.79 2.80 -0.95
C ASP A 499 10.30 1.53 -1.67
N GLU A 500 11.20 0.89 -2.41
CA GLU A 500 10.93 -0.32 -3.20
C GLU A 500 10.41 -1.46 -2.35
N TYR A 501 10.97 -1.64 -1.15
CA TYR A 501 10.54 -2.67 -0.21
C TYR A 501 9.07 -2.52 0.20
N SER A 502 8.64 -1.29 0.49
CA SER A 502 7.24 -0.98 0.82
C SER A 502 6.33 -1.19 -0.38
N LEU A 503 6.79 -0.84 -1.59
CA LEU A 503 6.05 -1.02 -2.83
C LEU A 503 5.79 -2.51 -3.12
N VAL A 504 6.82 -3.36 -3.05
CA VAL A 504 6.73 -4.81 -3.25
C VAL A 504 5.78 -5.45 -2.24
N PHE A 505 5.89 -5.07 -0.97
CA PHE A 505 5.03 -5.58 0.09
C PHE A 505 3.55 -5.27 -0.17
N THR A 506 3.25 -4.06 -0.62
CA THR A 506 1.87 -3.66 -0.91
C THR A 506 1.31 -4.44 -2.10
N GLY A 507 2.11 -4.65 -3.15
CA GLY A 507 1.76 -5.55 -4.25
C GLY A 507 1.48 -6.98 -3.77
N MET A 508 2.30 -7.49 -2.84
CA MET A 508 2.15 -8.84 -2.30
C MET A 508 0.83 -8.99 -1.53
N MET A 509 0.48 -8.01 -0.70
CA MET A 509 -0.77 -8.06 0.07
C MET A 509 -2.01 -7.92 -0.82
N LEU A 510 -1.96 -7.06 -1.84
CA LEU A 510 -3.05 -6.89 -2.79
C LEU A 510 -3.33 -8.19 -3.57
N CYS A 511 -2.30 -8.84 -4.11
CA CYS A 511 -2.46 -10.12 -4.81
C CYS A 511 -2.93 -11.23 -3.87
N ARG A 512 -2.41 -11.29 -2.64
CA ARG A 512 -2.78 -12.31 -1.66
C ARG A 512 -4.26 -12.23 -1.25
N LEU A 513 -4.78 -11.02 -1.10
CA LEU A 513 -6.17 -10.80 -0.69
C LEU A 513 -7.17 -10.90 -1.85
N THR A 514 -6.70 -10.89 -3.10
CA THR A 514 -7.59 -10.90 -4.27
C THR A 514 -8.52 -12.13 -4.31
N PRO A 515 -8.04 -13.39 -4.20
CA PRO A 515 -8.93 -14.56 -4.18
C PRO A 515 -9.94 -14.59 -3.03
N PRO A 516 -9.55 -14.39 -1.75
CA PRO A 516 -10.51 -14.43 -0.65
C PRO A 516 -11.51 -13.26 -0.70
N MET A 517 -11.13 -12.11 -1.25
CA MET A 517 -12.05 -10.98 -1.48
C MET A 517 -13.17 -11.36 -2.45
N CYS A 518 -12.84 -12.04 -3.56
CA CYS A 518 -13.84 -12.53 -4.50
C CYS A 518 -14.80 -13.53 -3.85
N LEU A 519 -14.27 -14.48 -3.06
CA LEU A 519 -15.10 -15.46 -2.36
C LEU A 519 -16.02 -14.83 -1.34
N ASN A 520 -15.50 -13.92 -0.54
CA ASN A 520 -16.26 -13.19 0.46
C ASN A 520 -17.44 -12.45 -0.18
N PHE A 521 -17.18 -11.75 -1.29
CA PHE A 521 -18.23 -11.08 -2.05
C PHE A 521 -19.27 -12.05 -2.65
N LEU A 522 -18.83 -13.17 -3.25
CA LEU A 522 -19.75 -14.17 -3.80
C LEU A 522 -20.63 -14.83 -2.73
N GLY A 523 -20.08 -15.04 -1.54
CA GLY A 523 -20.82 -15.51 -0.36
C GLY A 523 -21.90 -14.52 0.07
N LEU A 524 -21.58 -13.22 0.14
CA LEU A 524 -22.54 -12.16 0.52
C LEU A 524 -23.77 -12.12 -0.39
N ILE A 525 -23.63 -12.44 -1.68
CA ILE A 525 -24.70 -12.37 -2.67
C ILE A 525 -25.41 -13.71 -2.91
N HIS A 526 -25.06 -14.76 -2.15
CA HIS A 526 -25.58 -16.13 -2.30
C HIS A 526 -25.38 -16.70 -3.72
N LEU A 527 -24.25 -16.39 -4.36
CA LEU A 527 -23.87 -16.97 -5.66
C LEU A 527 -22.75 -18.03 -5.53
N ASP A 528 -22.41 -18.36 -4.28
CA ASP A 528 -21.48 -19.43 -3.97
C ASP A 528 -22.23 -20.77 -3.81
N SER A 529 -21.79 -21.78 -4.54
CA SER A 529 -22.40 -23.12 -4.54
C SER A 529 -22.17 -23.87 -3.24
N HIS A 530 -21.06 -23.58 -2.54
CA HIS A 530 -20.76 -24.13 -1.22
C HIS A 530 -21.80 -23.75 -0.17
N ILE A 531 -22.36 -22.55 -0.28
CA ILE A 531 -23.39 -22.05 0.64
C ILE A 531 -24.76 -22.55 0.20
N THR A 532 -25.05 -22.62 -1.09
CA THR A 532 -26.41 -22.93 -1.57
C THR A 532 -26.70 -24.44 -1.63
N GLN A 533 -25.69 -25.31 -1.82
CA GLN A 533 -25.83 -26.79 -1.97
C GLN A 533 -26.92 -27.20 -2.98
N GLU A 534 -27.26 -26.34 -3.94
CA GLU A 534 -28.14 -26.68 -5.05
C GLU A 534 -27.25 -27.14 -6.21
N GLU A 535 -27.24 -28.44 -6.50
CA GLU A 535 -26.46 -29.08 -7.59
C GLU A 535 -26.80 -28.55 -9.02
N LYS A 536 -27.70 -27.57 -9.15
CA LYS A 536 -28.22 -27.06 -10.44
C LYS A 536 -28.02 -25.56 -10.66
N LEU A 537 -27.33 -24.84 -9.78
CA LEU A 537 -27.04 -23.42 -10.01
C LEU A 537 -25.77 -23.26 -10.83
N GLU A 538 -25.88 -22.60 -11.97
CA GLU A 538 -24.71 -22.24 -12.76
C GLU A 538 -23.82 -21.25 -11.98
N GLU A 539 -22.55 -21.63 -11.80
CA GLU A 539 -21.57 -20.86 -11.05
C GLU A 539 -20.84 -19.80 -11.89
N THR A 540 -20.18 -18.88 -11.20
CA THR A 540 -19.28 -17.90 -11.82
C THR A 540 -18.06 -18.55 -12.47
N SER A 541 -17.52 -17.89 -13.48
CA SER A 541 -16.29 -18.33 -14.16
C SER A 541 -15.11 -18.37 -13.17
N TYR A 542 -15.11 -17.47 -12.19
CA TYR A 542 -14.16 -17.45 -11.08
C TYR A 542 -14.24 -18.73 -10.21
N THR A 543 -15.43 -19.11 -9.73
CA THR A 543 -15.64 -20.29 -8.87
C THR A 543 -15.14 -21.57 -9.56
N LYS A 544 -15.38 -21.70 -10.86
CA LYS A 544 -14.91 -22.85 -11.68
C LYS A 544 -13.38 -23.01 -11.67
N ILE A 545 -12.62 -21.92 -11.51
CA ILE A 545 -11.15 -21.93 -11.51
C ILE A 545 -10.59 -22.22 -10.13
N MET A 546 -11.26 -21.70 -9.10
CA MET A 546 -10.94 -22.03 -7.72
C MET A 546 -11.20 -23.51 -7.42
N GLY A 547 -12.19 -24.10 -8.09
CA GLY A 547 -12.61 -25.49 -7.88
C GLY A 547 -13.46 -25.64 -6.62
N HIS A 548 -14.24 -26.72 -6.56
CA HIS A 548 -15.04 -27.02 -5.37
C HIS A 548 -14.12 -27.38 -4.20
N MET A 549 -14.16 -26.58 -3.14
CA MET A 549 -13.43 -26.80 -1.89
C MET A 549 -13.89 -28.05 -1.10
N ASP A 550 -14.88 -28.79 -1.63
CA ASP A 550 -15.55 -29.94 -0.98
C ASP A 550 -14.64 -31.13 -0.70
N VAL A 551 -13.41 -31.14 -1.24
CA VAL A 551 -12.40 -32.16 -0.93
C VAL A 551 -12.01 -32.16 0.56
N ILE A 552 -12.21 -31.04 1.28
CA ILE A 552 -12.07 -30.98 2.74
C ILE A 552 -13.34 -30.38 3.36
N ALA A 553 -14.38 -31.19 3.51
CA ALA A 553 -15.66 -30.79 4.12
C ALA A 553 -15.50 -30.09 5.49
N ILE A 554 -14.48 -30.47 6.28
CA ILE A 554 -14.15 -29.80 7.55
C ILE A 554 -13.82 -28.32 7.36
N VAL A 555 -13.12 -27.97 6.27
CA VAL A 555 -12.76 -26.58 5.96
C VAL A 555 -13.97 -25.85 5.39
N SER A 556 -14.75 -26.48 4.50
CA SER A 556 -15.96 -25.88 3.91
C SER A 556 -17.05 -25.59 4.95
N ASP A 557 -17.43 -26.58 5.76
CA ASP A 557 -18.50 -26.46 6.76
C ASP A 557 -18.07 -25.59 7.95
N GLY A 558 -16.82 -25.73 8.39
CA GLY A 558 -16.26 -24.90 9.45
C GLY A 558 -16.17 -23.43 9.02
N PHE A 559 -15.80 -23.18 7.77
CA PHE A 559 -15.70 -21.82 7.24
C PHE A 559 -17.03 -21.07 7.31
N ASN A 560 -18.11 -21.68 6.83
CA ASN A 560 -19.44 -21.05 6.79
C ASN A 560 -19.99 -20.69 8.19
N ILE A 561 -19.57 -21.41 9.23
CA ILE A 561 -19.99 -21.16 10.62
C ILE A 561 -19.07 -20.17 11.33
N TYR A 562 -17.75 -20.41 11.29
CA TYR A 562 -16.80 -19.66 12.11
C TYR A 562 -16.40 -18.31 11.52
N PHE A 563 -16.42 -18.16 10.20
CA PHE A 563 -16.00 -16.92 9.53
C PHE A 563 -16.91 -15.73 9.89
N PRO A 564 -18.25 -15.82 9.78
CA PRO A 564 -19.15 -14.76 10.23
C PRO A 564 -18.95 -14.39 11.71
N ILE A 565 -18.87 -15.41 12.57
CA ILE A 565 -18.70 -15.22 14.02
C ILE A 565 -17.39 -14.48 14.30
N ALA A 566 -16.30 -14.87 13.65
CA ALA A 566 -15.01 -14.23 13.81
C ALA A 566 -15.03 -12.76 13.39
N ILE A 567 -15.65 -12.41 12.25
CA ILE A 567 -15.78 -11.02 11.80
C ILE A 567 -16.56 -10.19 12.82
N VAL A 568 -17.69 -10.69 13.33
CA VAL A 568 -18.50 -9.98 14.34
C VAL A 568 -17.73 -9.77 15.63
N VAL A 569 -17.08 -10.82 16.12
CA VAL A 569 -16.26 -10.76 17.34
C VAL A 569 -15.15 -9.73 17.16
N LEU A 570 -14.46 -9.71 16.02
CA LEU A 570 -13.42 -8.74 15.73
C LEU A 570 -13.97 -7.32 15.60
N CYS A 571 -15.14 -7.13 14.99
CA CYS A 571 -15.82 -5.83 14.93
C CYS A 571 -16.15 -5.32 16.34
N VAL A 572 -16.70 -6.18 17.21
CA VAL A 572 -17.01 -5.83 18.61
C VAL A 572 -15.73 -5.53 19.40
N CYS A 573 -14.70 -6.36 19.26
CA CYS A 573 -13.40 -6.15 19.89
C CYS A 573 -12.74 -4.85 19.46
N THR A 574 -12.80 -4.52 18.16
CA THR A 574 -12.28 -3.26 17.62
C THR A 574 -13.16 -2.08 18.08
N TYR A 575 -14.48 -2.27 18.13
CA TYR A 575 -15.41 -1.22 18.55
C TYR A 575 -15.16 -0.77 19.99
N PHE A 576 -15.00 -1.72 20.91
CA PHE A 576 -14.71 -1.43 22.32
C PHE A 576 -13.21 -1.26 22.61
N SER A 577 -12.37 -1.31 21.58
CA SER A 577 -10.90 -1.28 21.67
C SER A 577 -10.39 -2.29 22.72
N LEU A 578 -10.99 -3.49 22.77
CA LEU A 578 -10.64 -4.54 23.74
C LEU A 578 -9.20 -5.00 23.59
N GLY A 579 -8.66 -5.00 22.36
CA GLY A 579 -7.28 -5.37 22.09
C GLY A 579 -6.26 -4.47 22.80
N SER A 580 -6.45 -3.15 22.75
CA SER A 580 -5.55 -2.21 23.45
C SER A 580 -5.71 -2.30 24.97
N ARG A 581 -6.96 -2.49 25.45
CA ARG A 581 -7.23 -2.68 26.89
C ARG A 581 -6.61 -3.96 27.43
N PHE A 582 -6.66 -5.05 26.67
CA PHE A 582 -6.04 -6.32 27.04
C PHE A 582 -4.50 -6.21 27.08
N LEU A 583 -3.90 -5.57 26.07
CA LEU A 583 -2.45 -5.31 26.06
C LEU A 583 -2.01 -4.42 27.24
N HIS A 584 -2.84 -3.44 27.61
CA HIS A 584 -2.62 -2.62 28.80
C HIS A 584 -2.64 -3.48 30.08
N CYS A 585 -3.58 -4.43 30.21
CA CYS A 585 -3.62 -5.36 31.34
C CYS A 585 -2.38 -6.28 31.42
N ILE A 586 -1.73 -6.59 30.30
CA ILE A 586 -0.50 -7.39 30.24
C ILE A 586 0.76 -6.54 30.50
N GLY A 587 0.63 -5.21 30.59
CA GLY A 587 1.75 -4.29 30.86
C GLY A 587 2.45 -3.76 29.60
N PHE A 588 1.88 -3.97 28.42
CA PHE A 588 2.41 -3.45 27.15
C PHE A 588 1.87 -2.03 26.86
N GLN A 589 2.39 -1.03 27.58
CA GLN A 589 2.01 0.38 27.39
C GLN A 589 2.45 0.98 26.04
N GLN A 590 3.45 0.39 25.37
CA GLN A 590 3.97 0.89 24.09
C GLN A 590 3.02 0.67 22.89
N PHE A 591 1.96 -0.13 23.06
CA PHE A 591 0.92 -0.40 22.05
C PHE A 591 -0.37 0.40 22.27
N ILE A 592 -0.28 1.61 22.83
CA ILE A 592 -1.40 2.57 22.82
C ILE A 592 -1.86 2.76 21.37
N GLY A 593 -3.06 2.25 21.07
CA GLY A 593 -3.79 2.57 19.85
C GLY A 593 -4.15 4.06 19.82
N ASP A 594 -4.45 4.59 18.63
CA ASP A 594 -4.83 5.99 18.41
C ASP A 594 -6.12 6.44 19.16
N ASP A 595 -6.81 5.52 19.85
CA ASP A 595 -8.12 5.75 20.46
C ASP A 595 -8.07 6.48 21.80
N GLU A 596 -6.99 6.35 22.57
CA GLU A 596 -6.79 7.05 23.84
C GLU A 596 -5.55 7.94 23.73
N MET A 597 -5.73 9.11 23.11
CA MET A 597 -4.70 10.12 23.00
C MET A 597 -4.36 10.65 24.39
N ALA A 598 -3.25 10.19 24.97
CA ALA A 598 -2.71 10.75 26.20
C ALA A 598 -2.44 12.25 25.98
N GLN A 599 -3.03 13.10 26.82
CA GLN A 599 -2.88 14.55 26.70
C GLN A 599 -1.41 14.99 26.79
N GLU A 600 -0.61 14.29 27.60
CA GLU A 600 0.84 14.51 27.71
C GLU A 600 1.56 14.39 26.36
N LEU A 601 1.29 13.33 25.59
CA LEU A 601 1.86 13.12 24.25
C LEU A 601 1.32 14.14 23.23
N VAL A 602 0.07 14.58 23.38
CA VAL A 602 -0.50 15.65 22.52
C VAL A 602 0.22 16.98 22.80
N ASP A 603 0.47 17.30 24.06
CA ASP A 603 1.15 18.52 24.47
C ASP A 603 2.63 18.52 24.07
N GLU A 604 3.32 17.39 24.23
CA GLU A 604 4.67 17.19 23.70
C GLU A 604 4.71 17.42 22.18
N GLY A 605 3.79 16.78 21.44
CA GLY A 605 3.66 16.95 20.00
C GLY A 605 3.40 18.41 19.60
N ARG A 606 2.57 19.13 20.35
CA ARG A 606 2.33 20.56 20.14
C ARG A 606 3.60 21.39 20.34
N GLN A 607 4.40 21.09 21.36
CA GLN A 607 5.67 21.79 21.60
C GLN A 607 6.68 21.54 20.47
N ILE A 608 6.75 20.29 19.98
CA ILE A 608 7.57 19.91 18.83
C ILE A 608 7.16 20.71 17.59
N VAL A 609 5.86 20.73 17.24
CA VAL A 609 5.35 21.48 16.08
C VAL A 609 5.71 22.96 16.19
N LYS A 610 5.55 23.57 17.37
CA LYS A 610 5.95 24.97 17.61
C LYS A 610 7.46 25.20 17.49
N ARG A 611 8.29 24.24 17.88
CA ARG A 611 9.75 24.32 17.74
C ARG A 611 10.16 24.24 16.27
N GLU A 612 9.62 23.27 15.54
CA GLU A 612 9.91 23.06 14.12
C GLU A 612 9.39 24.21 13.25
N LYS A 613 8.18 24.71 13.55
CA LYS A 613 7.63 25.90 12.88
C LYS A 613 8.55 27.12 13.02
N ARG A 614 8.99 27.43 14.25
CA ARG A 614 9.95 28.51 14.52
C ARG A 614 11.32 28.28 13.86
N ARG A 615 11.75 27.02 13.73
CA ARG A 615 12.98 26.68 13.01
C ARG A 615 12.83 26.95 11.51
N LEU A 616 11.69 26.58 10.93
CA LEU A 616 11.41 26.81 9.51
C LEU A 616 11.23 28.29 9.19
N GLU A 617 10.49 29.04 10.00
CA GLU A 617 10.32 30.49 9.84
C GLU A 617 11.68 31.23 9.88
N ARG A 618 12.58 30.85 10.81
CA ARG A 618 13.95 31.40 10.85
C ARG A 618 14.78 31.05 9.62
N LYS A 619 14.64 29.83 9.08
CA LYS A 619 15.32 29.43 7.84
C LYS A 619 14.83 30.27 6.66
N LEU A 620 13.51 30.43 6.51
CA LEU A 620 12.90 31.23 5.45
C LEU A 620 13.30 32.71 5.55
N ASP A 621 13.27 33.31 6.75
CA ASP A 621 13.71 34.69 6.98
C ASP A 621 15.20 34.88 6.63
N SER A 622 16.06 33.93 7.01
CA SER A 622 17.49 33.95 6.67
C SER A 622 17.71 33.85 5.15
N GLU A 623 16.95 33.01 4.46
CA GLU A 623 17.00 32.86 3.00
C GLU A 623 16.47 34.09 2.26
N GLU A 624 15.38 34.68 2.75
CA GLU A 624 14.82 35.93 2.22
C GLU A 624 15.81 37.08 2.39
N ARG A 625 16.40 37.25 3.58
CA ARG A 625 17.48 38.22 3.81
C ARG A 625 18.69 37.98 2.91
N ARG A 626 19.08 36.72 2.71
CA ARG A 626 20.17 36.36 1.78
C ARG A 626 19.82 36.71 0.34
N ARG A 627 18.58 36.46 -0.08
CA ARG A 627 18.09 36.80 -1.41
C ARG A 627 18.04 38.30 -1.62
N GLU A 628 17.46 39.05 -0.68
CA GLU A 628 17.45 40.51 -0.71
C GLU A 628 18.86 41.09 -0.75
N TRP A 629 19.79 40.54 0.05
CA TRP A 629 21.20 40.95 0.01
C TRP A 629 21.84 40.66 -1.35
N THR A 630 21.56 39.50 -1.95
CA THR A 630 22.07 39.13 -3.28
C THR A 630 21.44 39.99 -4.38
N GLU A 631 20.16 40.34 -4.29
CA GLU A 631 19.49 41.22 -5.24
C GLU A 631 19.96 42.68 -5.12
N ARG A 632 20.29 43.14 -3.90
CA ARG A 632 20.78 44.51 -3.65
C ARG A 632 22.28 44.69 -3.93
N PHE A 633 23.11 43.67 -3.70
CA PHE A 633 24.58 43.79 -3.76
C PHE A 633 25.26 42.79 -4.70
N GLY A 634 24.54 41.79 -5.22
CA GLY A 634 25.11 40.72 -6.06
C GLY A 634 25.37 41.10 -7.52
N SER A 635 25.04 42.32 -7.95
CA SER A 635 25.34 42.79 -9.31
C SER A 635 26.77 43.30 -9.49
N ASP A 636 27.55 43.49 -8.43
CA ASP A 636 28.85 44.21 -8.49
C ASP A 636 30.10 43.36 -8.27
N THR A 637 29.98 42.03 -8.11
CA THR A 637 31.15 41.13 -7.96
C THR A 637 31.58 40.46 -9.26
N GLY A 638 31.11 40.96 -10.40
CA GLY A 638 31.44 40.48 -11.74
C GLY A 638 32.59 41.21 -12.43
N SER A 639 33.58 41.78 -11.74
CA SER A 639 34.83 42.22 -12.40
C SER A 639 35.95 42.57 -11.41
N SER A 640 36.69 41.59 -10.90
CA SER A 640 38.05 41.86 -10.43
C SER A 640 38.94 40.61 -10.47
N ASP A 641 39.04 39.98 -11.64
CA ASP A 641 40.24 39.23 -12.00
C ASP A 641 41.33 40.23 -12.42
N ARG A 642 41.97 40.86 -11.43
CA ARG A 642 43.28 41.51 -11.66
C ARG A 642 44.38 40.51 -11.38
N VAL A 643 44.79 39.88 -12.47
CA VAL A 643 46.08 39.23 -12.70
C VAL A 643 47.22 40.06 -12.08
N ILE A 644 47.92 39.49 -11.09
CA ILE A 644 49.28 39.92 -10.74
C ILE A 644 50.21 38.74 -11.03
N GLY A 645 51.03 38.89 -12.06
CA GLY A 645 52.04 37.91 -12.48
C GLY A 645 53.27 37.85 -11.55
N PRO A 646 54.20 36.91 -11.80
CA PRO A 646 55.23 36.53 -10.85
C PRO A 646 56.57 37.24 -11.11
N ARG A 647 57.09 37.99 -10.13
CA ARG A 647 58.48 38.43 -9.95
C ARG A 647 58.65 38.78 -8.46
N GLY A 648 59.71 38.50 -7.72
CA GLY A 648 61.02 37.93 -7.98
C GLY A 648 61.77 37.88 -6.64
N ARG A 649 62.80 37.04 -6.63
CA ARG A 649 63.79 36.73 -5.58
C ARG A 649 64.30 37.96 -4.78
N GLY A 650 64.40 37.84 -3.45
CA GLY A 650 65.10 38.79 -2.58
C GLY A 650 65.16 38.32 -1.12
N SER A 651 66.37 38.34 -0.55
CA SER A 651 66.76 37.85 0.78
C SER A 651 66.48 38.87 1.90
N ASP A 652 66.59 38.38 3.14
CA ASP A 652 66.99 39.05 4.38
C ASP A 652 65.93 39.54 5.41
N ASN A 653 66.00 38.85 6.56
CA ASN A 653 66.10 39.31 7.95
C ASN A 653 65.04 40.23 8.59
N SER A 654 64.43 39.64 9.64
CA SER A 654 64.38 40.14 11.03
C SER A 654 63.38 41.23 11.45
N ARG A 655 62.67 40.87 12.54
CA ARG A 655 62.09 41.63 13.67
C ARG A 655 60.62 42.03 13.63
N ASP A 656 59.93 41.50 14.65
CA ASP A 656 58.88 42.06 15.52
C ASP A 656 58.06 43.23 15.00
N TYR A 657 56.72 43.10 15.06
CA TYR A 657 55.86 43.95 15.88
C TYR A 657 54.44 43.39 15.96
N THR A 658 53.86 43.54 17.14
CA THR A 658 52.46 43.35 17.52
C THR A 658 51.51 44.22 16.66
N GLY A 659 50.33 43.71 16.31
CA GLY A 659 49.32 44.49 15.58
C GLY A 659 47.98 43.79 15.42
N GLY A 660 46.97 44.31 16.11
CA GLY A 660 45.62 43.75 16.21
C GLY A 660 44.82 43.70 14.92
N ARG A 661 43.86 42.77 14.88
CA ARG A 661 42.79 42.67 13.89
C ARG A 661 41.99 43.97 13.84
N GLY A 662 42.13 44.74 12.77
CA GLY A 662 41.17 45.79 12.42
C GLY A 662 39.81 45.18 12.11
N ARG A 663 38.82 45.43 12.96
CA ARG A 663 37.40 45.26 12.63
C ARG A 663 37.01 46.36 11.64
N TYR A 664 36.47 45.96 10.49
CA TYR A 664 35.74 46.87 9.61
C TYR A 664 34.54 47.43 10.38
N THR A 665 34.46 48.75 10.51
CA THR A 665 33.29 49.46 11.05
C THR A 665 32.27 49.69 9.93
N VAL A 666 31.01 49.32 10.18
CA VAL A 666 29.85 49.62 9.32
C VAL A 666 29.50 51.11 9.50
N PRO A 667 29.05 51.84 8.45
CA PRO A 667 28.72 53.26 8.58
C PRO A 667 27.46 53.48 9.43
N ARG A 668 27.54 54.48 10.32
CA ARG A 668 26.48 54.97 11.22
C ARG A 668 25.30 55.55 10.42
N SER A 669 24.07 55.15 10.77
CA SER A 669 22.84 55.84 10.34
C SER A 669 22.70 57.16 11.11
N PRO A 670 22.19 58.27 10.51
CA PRO A 670 22.23 59.59 11.14
C PRO A 670 21.38 59.76 12.41
N ASP A 671 20.52 58.79 12.75
CA ASP A 671 19.46 58.95 13.75
C ASP A 671 19.62 58.13 15.05
N GLU A 672 20.79 57.54 15.32
CA GLU A 672 21.01 56.80 16.58
C GLU A 672 21.72 57.63 17.67
N SER A 673 21.05 57.80 18.81
CA SER A 673 21.57 58.43 20.03
C SER A 673 22.19 57.40 20.97
N ASP A 674 23.32 57.74 21.59
CA ASP A 674 24.17 56.84 22.40
C ASP A 674 23.50 56.27 23.68
N THR A 675 22.24 56.65 23.98
CA THR A 675 21.48 56.13 25.13
C THR A 675 20.81 54.78 24.88
N THR A 676 20.65 54.35 23.62
CA THR A 676 20.04 53.05 23.27
C THR A 676 21.01 51.88 23.31
N GLU A 677 22.33 52.13 23.44
CA GLU A 677 23.37 51.08 23.50
C GLU A 677 23.46 50.42 24.89
N LEU A 678 23.27 51.19 25.97
CA LEU A 678 23.40 50.70 27.36
C LEU A 678 22.27 49.76 27.82
N LEU A 679 21.19 49.61 27.04
CA LEU A 679 20.08 48.70 27.33
C LEU A 679 20.15 47.37 26.55
N LYS A 680 21.21 47.14 25.76
CA LYS A 680 21.37 45.91 24.95
C LYS A 680 22.40 44.91 25.48
N GLU A 681 23.00 45.12 26.65
CA GLU A 681 23.89 44.12 27.25
C GLU A 681 23.12 43.03 27.99
N ALA A 682 22.60 42.09 27.19
CA ALA A 682 22.57 40.67 27.53
C ALA A 682 22.47 39.91 26.20
N GLU A 683 23.59 39.82 25.47
CA GLU A 683 23.70 38.79 24.44
C GLU A 683 23.50 37.43 25.15
N PRO A 684 22.51 36.62 24.74
CA PRO A 684 22.40 35.27 25.28
C PRO A 684 23.65 34.51 24.85
N ILE A 685 24.33 33.91 25.83
CA ILE A 685 25.48 33.02 25.61
C ILE A 685 25.07 31.99 24.56
N ASP A 686 25.73 32.05 23.41
CA ASP A 686 25.56 31.14 22.30
C ASP A 686 26.17 29.77 22.69
N TYR A 687 25.31 28.83 23.10
CA TYR A 687 25.71 27.44 23.33
C TYR A 687 25.73 26.61 22.04
N THR A 688 25.56 27.21 20.87
CA THR A 688 25.74 26.52 19.60
C THR A 688 27.11 26.80 19.02
N GLY A 689 28.13 26.18 19.62
CA GLY A 689 29.31 25.85 18.83
C GLY A 689 28.86 25.09 17.59
N GLU A 690 29.37 25.47 16.41
CA GLU A 690 29.15 24.77 15.15
C GLU A 690 29.65 23.31 15.24
N THR A 691 28.88 22.43 15.86
CA THR A 691 28.72 21.09 15.31
C THR A 691 27.77 21.25 14.14
N THR A 692 28.34 21.47 12.96
CA THR A 692 27.65 21.17 11.70
C THR A 692 27.23 19.72 11.76
N ASP A 693 25.99 19.49 12.19
CA ASP A 693 25.37 18.18 12.22
C ASP A 693 25.31 17.69 10.77
N PRO A 694 26.06 16.64 10.38
CA PRO A 694 26.21 16.24 8.97
C PRO A 694 24.87 15.86 8.28
N LEU A 695 23.81 15.69 9.07
CA LEU A 695 22.46 15.32 8.65
C LEU A 695 21.57 16.52 8.31
N ASP A 696 21.91 17.72 8.78
CA ASP A 696 21.07 18.91 8.56
C ASP A 696 21.14 19.43 7.11
N ASP A 697 22.25 19.18 6.41
CA ASP A 697 22.46 19.51 5.00
C ASP A 697 21.64 18.62 4.05
N TYR A 698 21.10 17.50 4.56
CA TYR A 698 20.22 16.60 3.81
C TYR A 698 18.83 17.21 3.57
N SER A 699 18.38 18.11 4.46
CA SER A 699 17.10 18.82 4.31
C SER A 699 17.11 19.88 3.20
N ARG A 700 18.30 20.27 2.70
CA ARG A 700 18.46 21.26 1.62
C ARG A 700 18.31 20.69 0.22
N ILE A 701 18.59 19.41 0.00
CA ILE A 701 18.67 18.85 -1.37
C ILE A 701 17.28 18.57 -1.96
N ASP A 702 16.26 18.27 -1.14
CA ASP A 702 14.90 17.99 -1.63
C ASP A 702 14.04 19.24 -1.87
N SER A 703 14.46 20.42 -1.40
CA SER A 703 13.72 21.68 -1.60
C SER A 703 14.07 22.40 -2.91
N ASP A 704 15.23 22.10 -3.51
CA ASP A 704 15.70 22.76 -4.75
C ASP A 704 14.99 22.27 -6.03
N GLN A 705 14.13 21.25 -5.97
CA GLN A 705 13.36 20.77 -7.14
C GLN A 705 12.04 21.53 -7.40
N ARG A 706 11.72 22.58 -6.64
CA ARG A 706 10.45 23.33 -6.75
C ARG A 706 10.50 24.65 -7.55
N SER A 707 11.59 25.00 -8.23
CA SER A 707 11.59 26.19 -9.11
C SER A 707 11.31 25.82 -10.57
N TYR A 708 10.15 26.25 -11.06
CA TYR A 708 9.73 26.12 -12.45
C TYR A 708 10.56 27.01 -13.39
N GLN A 709 10.75 26.50 -14.61
CA GLN A 709 11.28 27.16 -15.80
C GLN A 709 10.69 28.57 -16.02
N SER A 710 11.57 29.56 -16.13
CA SER A 710 11.32 30.77 -16.90
C SER A 710 12.21 30.74 -18.14
N SER A 711 11.58 30.61 -19.30
CA SER A 711 12.17 30.63 -20.63
C SER A 711 12.51 32.04 -21.10
N VAL A 712 13.77 32.31 -21.43
CA VAL A 712 14.17 33.37 -22.39
C VAL A 712 15.37 32.85 -23.21
N PRO A 713 15.37 32.99 -24.56
CA PRO A 713 16.40 32.42 -25.43
C PRO A 713 17.49 33.44 -25.76
N HIS A 714 18.75 33.03 -25.78
CA HIS A 714 19.73 33.65 -26.67
C HIS A 714 20.89 32.72 -27.07
N SER A 715 21.37 33.00 -28.27
CA SER A 715 22.11 32.21 -29.23
C SER A 715 23.64 32.28 -29.09
N SER A 716 24.29 31.12 -29.25
CA SER A 716 25.55 30.82 -29.97
C SER A 716 26.78 31.75 -29.86
N ARG A 717 27.93 31.21 -29.41
CA ARG A 717 29.12 30.83 -30.22
C ARG A 717 30.34 30.45 -29.34
N PHE A 718 31.09 29.42 -29.79
CA PHE A 718 32.53 29.08 -29.61
C PHE A 718 33.21 29.46 -28.27
N GLY A 719 33.90 28.59 -27.52
CA GLY A 719 34.56 27.31 -27.80
C GLY A 719 35.93 27.34 -27.12
N SER A 720 36.14 26.57 -26.03
CA SER A 720 37.48 26.18 -25.57
C SER A 720 37.43 25.03 -24.58
N THR A 721 38.31 24.08 -24.83
CA THR A 721 38.61 22.83 -24.16
C THR A 721 38.96 22.98 -22.68
N SER A 722 38.24 22.25 -21.79
CA SER A 722 38.74 21.89 -20.46
C SER A 722 37.98 20.69 -19.89
N THR A 723 38.71 19.59 -19.70
CA THR A 723 38.55 18.49 -18.71
C THR A 723 37.15 18.10 -18.23
N PRO A 724 36.77 16.80 -18.29
CA PRO A 724 35.46 16.36 -17.83
C PRO A 724 35.37 16.51 -16.31
N ARG A 725 34.54 17.46 -15.86
CA ARG A 725 33.96 17.44 -14.52
C ARG A 725 33.32 16.06 -14.34
N SER A 726 33.80 15.31 -13.35
CA SER A 726 33.14 14.12 -12.82
C SER A 726 31.70 14.50 -12.48
N PHE A 727 30.78 14.21 -13.39
CA PHE A 727 29.36 14.11 -13.05
C PHE A 727 29.28 13.10 -11.90
N SER A 728 28.94 13.59 -10.71
CA SER A 728 28.49 12.72 -9.62
C SER A 728 27.31 11.92 -10.19
N LYS A 729 27.57 10.66 -10.54
CA LYS A 729 26.50 9.72 -10.88
C LYS A 729 25.46 9.80 -9.75
N PRO A 730 24.15 9.82 -10.06
CA PRO A 730 23.14 9.69 -9.02
C PRO A 730 23.49 8.47 -8.15
N PRO A 731 23.23 8.53 -6.82
CA PRO A 731 23.52 7.42 -5.94
C PRO A 731 22.87 6.16 -6.51
N LYS A 732 23.68 5.12 -6.68
CA LYS A 732 23.26 3.83 -7.21
C LYS A 732 22.12 3.27 -6.34
N GLY A 733 20.97 3.00 -6.93
CA GLY A 733 19.84 2.32 -6.30
C GLY A 733 20.25 0.97 -5.68
N ILE A 734 19.43 0.41 -4.81
CA ILE A 734 19.74 -0.83 -4.06
C ILE A 734 19.99 -2.04 -4.98
N PHE A 735 19.50 -1.97 -6.23
CA PHE A 735 19.71 -2.94 -7.30
C PHE A 735 20.82 -2.56 -8.30
N ASP A 736 21.40 -1.36 -8.22
CA ASP A 736 22.41 -0.87 -9.19
C ASP A 736 23.81 -1.46 -8.97
N ASP A 737 23.96 -2.36 -8.00
CA ASP A 737 25.16 -3.17 -7.78
C ASP A 737 25.22 -4.39 -8.73
N VAL A 738 24.24 -4.52 -9.64
CA VAL A 738 24.19 -5.49 -10.75
C VAL A 738 25.09 -5.07 -11.90
#